data_AF-A0A2S3XZ04-F1
#
_entry.id   AF-A0A2S3XZ04-F1
#
_cell.length_a   1.000
_cell.length_b   1.000
_cell.length_c   1.000
_cell.angle_alpha   90.00
_cell.angle_beta   90.00
_cell.angle_gamma   90.00
#
_symmetry.space_group_name_H-M   'P 1'
#
loop_
_entity.id
_entity.type
_entity.pdbx_description
1 polymer ?
#
loop_
_entity_poly.entity_id
_entity_poly.type
_entity_poly.pdbx_seq_one_letter_code
_entity_poly.pdbx_strand_id
1 'polypeptide(L)'
;MRYIRSSAWRHVAAGAVLALLAGVGTAAAAPAPPTPGPGASPAAVAAAGPQDLTALAAGGVRPVSGKSPSAGPKFSKAGAVWRVITPQVVLRNTVTDADGDTANLTFQVYTTNADGTPKAQVDLDGAGQHGVLVSSYVASGSTAKVTVPYGKLKPGLLYKFRTSAYDGSLYETNWSPWADFRIEPYVKFPAAQTTPPIDSNVQEIKEFNRSDPGPALPVFAANGAVKRKATQERSCGKPDDEGRKLCIELSPPTAESKARAKQRSAALREAEANKARKAGKSVTSAVAPAVELVDWCSDKAGGKDYMTRGEACLKNIGSGTLVFIDPEGAELGFGVFDFEQRIKAYPNKGSSGSDFAEFDQQIVIVPVSMDAALEGVTMKWNVGSNCKACVTSTTRWKDDQNNDAGPTAHWKVDPTRPYAGRWGTVQTTWNGTGKETIDLGWSVTARVDASTTAIAYADFGSSGIEGVRELAPRCDDIVKGSAPGCVLSYFKTNWTVDSNRYPAASAYYWYMQQVMPDHAGSKRWDSLMHYLGPDTPVKNSAGTTWTSSNSRNVICGPSSAWSLHPADASVGSVDCDEFAMASTHESGGYPKSYNLVTSGTKCAQLYTDKMGDGSANFGILADTRTATNGPSGTERCGRAAISSAQNQQAFSGFPVPTWRMLDGDGFFVTLPGFEHCASAATTCTWRKVS
;
A
#
# COMPACT_ATOMS: atom_id res chain seq x y z
N MET A 1 29.07 -16.41 -46.66
CA MET A 1 28.19 -16.12 -47.82
C MET A 1 27.99 -14.61 -47.85
N ARG A 2 28.68 -13.75 -48.64
CA ARG A 2 28.86 -13.69 -50.11
C ARG A 2 27.46 -13.78 -50.77
N TYR A 3 26.84 -12.75 -51.34
CA TYR A 3 27.24 -11.73 -52.35
C TYR A 3 26.29 -10.49 -52.25
N ILE A 4 26.74 -9.21 -52.25
CA ILE A 4 27.07 -8.25 -53.36
C ILE A 4 25.89 -7.31 -53.75
N ARG A 5 26.03 -6.00 -53.46
CA ARG A 5 26.24 -4.78 -54.33
C ARG A 5 25.00 -4.37 -55.15
N SER A 6 24.65 -3.09 -55.33
CA SER A 6 25.43 -1.89 -55.71
C SER A 6 24.57 -0.62 -55.46
N SER A 7 24.99 0.51 -54.87
CA SER A 7 25.92 1.58 -55.33
C SER A 7 25.64 2.02 -56.80
N ALA A 8 25.58 3.27 -57.25
CA ALA A 8 26.12 4.55 -56.79
C ALA A 8 25.76 5.61 -57.89
N TRP A 9 25.46 6.88 -57.57
CA TRP A 9 26.21 8.13 -57.95
C TRP A 9 25.23 9.15 -58.56
N ARG A 10 25.09 10.39 -58.06
CA ARG A 10 25.97 11.59 -57.98
C ARG A 10 25.90 12.51 -59.22
N HIS A 11 25.47 13.75 -58.91
CA HIS A 11 25.96 15.06 -59.39
C HIS A 11 25.23 15.85 -60.50
N VAL A 12 24.61 16.96 -60.05
CA VAL A 12 24.77 18.39 -60.43
C VAL A 12 24.89 18.78 -61.91
N ALA A 13 23.98 19.63 -62.39
CA ALA A 13 24.29 20.91 -63.06
C ALA A 13 23.04 21.79 -63.26
N ALA A 14 23.26 23.10 -63.19
CA ALA A 14 22.31 24.19 -63.28
C ALA A 14 21.92 24.53 -64.73
N GLY A 15 20.80 25.26 -64.93
CA GLY A 15 20.59 26.04 -66.15
C GLY A 15 19.15 26.42 -66.51
N ALA A 16 18.87 27.71 -66.35
CA ALA A 16 17.99 28.55 -67.17
C ALA A 16 16.45 28.37 -67.17
N VAL A 17 15.83 29.35 -66.50
CA VAL A 17 14.62 30.12 -66.84
C VAL A 17 14.09 29.97 -68.28
N LEU A 18 12.83 29.55 -68.40
CA LEU A 18 11.90 30.08 -69.41
C LEU A 18 10.48 30.06 -68.85
N ALA A 19 9.83 31.22 -68.85
CA ALA A 19 8.48 31.43 -68.36
C ALA A 19 7.44 30.81 -69.32
N LEU A 20 6.53 30.01 -68.78
CA LEU A 20 5.21 29.80 -69.38
C LEU A 20 4.13 30.11 -68.33
N LEU A 21 3.40 31.19 -68.62
CA LEU A 21 2.16 31.58 -67.97
C LEU A 21 1.10 30.49 -68.18
N ALA A 22 0.67 29.86 -67.10
CA ALA A 22 -0.62 29.17 -67.02
C ALA A 22 -1.24 29.53 -65.67
N GLY A 23 -2.32 30.33 -65.73
CA GLY A 23 -3.02 30.80 -64.54
C GLY A 23 -3.64 29.63 -63.78
N VAL A 24 -3.27 29.52 -62.50
CA VAL A 24 -4.00 28.73 -61.51
C VAL A 24 -4.46 29.74 -60.47
N GLY A 25 -5.74 30.10 -60.54
CA GLY A 25 -6.36 30.95 -59.54
C GLY A 25 -6.27 30.25 -58.18
N THR A 26 -5.61 30.89 -57.22
CA THR A 26 -5.75 30.56 -55.81
C THR A 26 -7.19 30.85 -55.41
N ALA A 27 -8.01 29.81 -55.32
CA ALA A 27 -9.28 29.90 -54.62
C ALA A 27 -8.95 30.15 -53.14
N ALA A 28 -9.08 31.42 -52.71
CA ALA A 28 -9.11 31.75 -51.30
C ALA A 28 -10.32 31.02 -50.68
N ALA A 29 -10.06 30.14 -49.72
CA ALA A 29 -11.12 29.58 -48.90
C ALA A 29 -11.89 30.73 -48.26
N ALA A 30 -13.20 30.77 -48.47
CA ALA A 30 -14.06 31.73 -47.79
C ALA A 30 -13.86 31.60 -46.27
N PRO A 31 -13.80 32.71 -45.51
CA PRO A 31 -13.77 32.65 -44.06
C PRO A 31 -15.01 31.87 -43.58
N ALA A 32 -14.80 30.96 -42.63
CA ALA A 32 -15.91 30.29 -41.96
C ALA A 32 -16.90 31.35 -41.43
N PRO A 33 -18.22 31.13 -41.55
CA PRO A 33 -19.20 32.07 -41.02
C PRO A 33 -18.94 32.32 -39.53
N PRO A 34 -19.17 33.55 -39.03
CA PRO A 34 -18.92 33.88 -37.63
C PRO A 34 -19.74 32.97 -36.73
N THR A 35 -19.09 32.46 -35.67
CA THR A 35 -19.73 31.58 -34.70
C THR A 35 -20.93 32.31 -34.08
N PRO A 36 -22.15 31.76 -34.13
CA PRO A 36 -23.33 32.43 -33.59
C PRO A 36 -23.15 32.73 -32.10
N GLY A 37 -23.42 33.98 -31.70
CA GLY A 37 -23.24 34.40 -30.31
C GLY A 37 -24.18 33.66 -29.33
N PRO A 38 -23.94 33.75 -28.01
CA PRO A 38 -24.74 33.05 -27.00
C PRO A 38 -26.24 33.38 -27.05
N GLY A 39 -26.62 34.53 -27.59
CA GLY A 39 -28.02 34.96 -27.75
C GLY A 39 -28.64 34.67 -29.13
N ALA A 40 -27.92 34.04 -30.06
CA ALA A 40 -28.44 33.74 -31.39
C ALA A 40 -29.66 32.81 -31.30
N SER A 41 -30.67 33.04 -32.15
CA SER A 41 -31.85 32.18 -32.23
C SER A 41 -31.44 30.74 -32.56
N PRO A 42 -32.21 29.72 -32.16
CA PRO A 42 -31.87 28.35 -32.50
C PRO A 42 -31.79 28.08 -34.00
N ALA A 43 -32.63 28.76 -34.80
CA ALA A 43 -32.59 28.69 -36.25
C ALA A 43 -31.26 29.17 -36.86
N ALA A 44 -30.51 30.05 -36.17
CA ALA A 44 -29.19 30.50 -36.61
C ALA A 44 -28.10 29.41 -36.50
N VAL A 45 -28.39 28.30 -35.81
CA VAL A 45 -27.52 27.11 -35.69
C VAL A 45 -28.25 25.84 -36.17
N ALA A 46 -29.14 25.99 -37.15
CA ALA A 46 -29.96 24.92 -37.72
C ALA A 46 -29.12 23.81 -38.40
N ALA A 47 -28.62 22.87 -37.60
CA ALA A 47 -27.86 21.72 -38.06
C ALA A 47 -28.76 20.49 -38.36
N ALA A 48 -30.02 20.51 -37.90
CA ALA A 48 -30.93 19.36 -37.99
C ALA A 48 -31.66 19.27 -39.34
N GLY A 49 -31.73 20.36 -40.11
CA GLY A 49 -32.42 20.47 -41.39
C GLY A 49 -32.90 21.90 -41.70
N PRO A 50 -33.42 22.18 -42.91
CA PRO A 50 -34.02 23.48 -43.23
C PRO A 50 -35.38 23.64 -42.56
N GLN A 51 -35.82 24.90 -42.40
CA GLN A 51 -37.15 25.20 -41.89
C GLN A 51 -38.17 25.29 -43.04
N ASP A 52 -39.30 24.60 -42.92
CA ASP A 52 -40.44 24.73 -43.81
C ASP A 52 -41.50 25.65 -43.19
N LEU A 53 -41.51 26.92 -43.61
CA LEU A 53 -42.48 27.90 -43.13
C LEU A 53 -43.90 27.65 -43.64
N THR A 54 -44.08 26.81 -44.68
CA THR A 54 -45.40 26.43 -45.16
C THR A 54 -46.09 25.46 -44.21
N ALA A 55 -45.33 24.62 -43.49
CA ALA A 55 -45.84 23.78 -42.41
C ALA A 55 -46.45 24.61 -41.26
N LEU A 56 -45.82 25.74 -40.92
CA LEU A 56 -46.38 26.68 -39.93
C LEU A 56 -47.65 27.34 -40.44
N ALA A 57 -47.69 27.75 -41.71
CA ALA A 57 -48.87 28.33 -42.33
C ALA A 57 -50.04 27.33 -42.45
N ALA A 58 -49.74 26.03 -42.48
CA ALA A 58 -50.71 24.94 -42.48
C ALA A 58 -51.22 24.56 -41.08
N GLY A 59 -50.80 25.27 -40.02
CA GLY A 59 -51.27 25.05 -38.64
C GLY A 59 -50.38 24.12 -37.81
N GLY A 60 -49.20 23.73 -38.30
CA GLY A 60 -48.24 22.93 -37.53
C GLY A 60 -47.71 23.69 -36.31
N VAL A 61 -47.49 22.94 -35.22
CA VAL A 61 -46.98 23.44 -33.95
C VAL A 61 -45.48 23.17 -33.88
N ARG A 62 -44.74 24.10 -33.26
CA ARG A 62 -43.29 23.95 -33.11
C ARG A 62 -42.98 22.93 -32.00
N PRO A 63 -42.00 22.04 -32.19
CA PRO A 63 -41.54 21.19 -31.12
C PRO A 63 -40.81 22.03 -30.06
N VAL A 64 -40.82 21.54 -28.81
CA VAL A 64 -40.28 22.25 -27.65
C VAL A 64 -39.33 21.35 -26.88
N SER A 65 -38.17 21.89 -26.53
CA SER A 65 -37.23 21.24 -25.62
C SER A 65 -37.75 21.25 -24.18
N GLY A 66 -37.44 20.18 -23.46
CA GLY A 66 -37.64 20.08 -22.02
C GLY A 66 -36.91 21.18 -21.24
N LYS A 67 -37.41 21.47 -20.03
CA LYS A 67 -36.87 22.54 -19.18
C LYS A 67 -35.75 22.10 -18.24
N SER A 68 -35.41 20.81 -18.24
CA SER A 68 -34.44 20.20 -17.31
C SER A 68 -33.37 19.40 -18.05
N PRO A 69 -32.53 20.03 -18.90
CA PRO A 69 -31.43 19.34 -19.55
C PRO A 69 -30.47 18.72 -18.53
N SER A 70 -29.97 17.52 -18.84
CA SER A 70 -29.10 16.75 -17.95
C SER A 70 -27.85 16.20 -18.62
N ALA A 71 -26.76 16.14 -17.85
CA ALA A 71 -25.44 15.74 -18.32
C ALA A 71 -24.81 14.65 -17.44
N GLY A 72 -23.98 13.83 -18.08
CA GLY A 72 -23.14 12.85 -17.43
C GLY A 72 -23.76 11.46 -17.40
N PRO A 73 -22.93 10.42 -17.30
CA PRO A 73 -23.41 9.05 -17.42
C PRO A 73 -24.34 8.63 -16.26
N LYS A 74 -24.09 9.13 -15.04
CA LYS A 74 -24.95 8.86 -13.87
C LYS A 74 -26.09 9.86 -13.70
N PHE A 75 -26.09 10.97 -14.44
CA PHE A 75 -27.02 12.10 -14.26
C PHE A 75 -27.21 12.47 -12.78
N SER A 76 -26.12 12.80 -12.10
CA SER A 76 -26.11 13.22 -10.70
C SER A 76 -25.63 14.67 -10.55
N LYS A 77 -26.10 15.38 -9.53
CA LYS A 77 -25.76 16.79 -9.27
C LYS A 77 -25.02 16.98 -7.96
N ALA A 78 -24.18 18.02 -7.91
CA ALA A 78 -23.79 18.71 -6.69
C ALA A 78 -24.38 20.12 -6.75
N GLY A 79 -25.35 20.40 -5.88
CA GLY A 79 -26.16 21.62 -5.98
C GLY A 79 -26.87 21.69 -7.35
N ALA A 80 -26.66 22.79 -8.08
CA ALA A 80 -27.26 22.99 -9.40
C ALA A 80 -26.45 22.37 -10.57
N VAL A 81 -25.21 21.95 -10.32
CA VAL A 81 -24.25 21.53 -11.36
C VAL A 81 -24.25 20.00 -11.50
N TRP A 82 -24.35 19.50 -12.72
CA TRP A 82 -24.19 18.08 -13.02
C TRP A 82 -22.72 17.65 -12.85
N ARG A 83 -22.49 16.57 -12.11
CA ARG A 83 -21.17 15.97 -11.92
C ARG A 83 -20.92 14.93 -13.00
N VAL A 84 -19.86 15.11 -13.76
CA VAL A 84 -19.53 14.23 -14.89
C VAL A 84 -18.15 13.64 -14.66
N ILE A 85 -17.99 12.34 -14.91
CA ILE A 85 -16.79 11.57 -14.56
C ILE A 85 -15.91 11.21 -15.78
N THR A 86 -16.24 11.78 -16.94
CA THR A 86 -15.57 11.53 -18.23
C THR A 86 -15.79 12.72 -19.18
N PRO A 87 -14.82 13.07 -20.06
CA PRO A 87 -15.01 14.01 -21.16
C PRO A 87 -15.93 13.51 -22.28
N GLN A 88 -16.18 12.20 -22.40
CA GLN A 88 -17.17 11.67 -23.34
C GLN A 88 -18.59 11.77 -22.77
N VAL A 89 -19.03 13.00 -22.58
CA VAL A 89 -20.26 13.31 -21.85
C VAL A 89 -21.49 12.86 -22.62
N VAL A 90 -22.43 12.20 -21.95
CA VAL A 90 -23.79 12.01 -22.46
C VAL A 90 -24.63 13.22 -22.06
N LEU A 91 -25.18 13.91 -23.05
CA LEU A 91 -26.12 15.02 -22.86
C LEU A 91 -27.51 14.54 -23.26
N ARG A 92 -28.53 14.89 -22.47
CA ARG A 92 -29.92 14.54 -22.78
C ARG A 92 -30.91 15.61 -22.33
N ASN A 93 -32.05 15.66 -23.00
CA ASN A 93 -33.21 16.43 -22.60
C ASN A 93 -34.46 15.77 -23.18
N THR A 94 -35.64 16.10 -22.65
CA THR A 94 -36.90 15.68 -23.26
C THR A 94 -37.24 16.57 -24.45
N VAL A 95 -38.05 16.07 -25.37
CA VAL A 95 -38.63 16.83 -26.47
C VAL A 95 -40.12 16.55 -26.55
N THR A 96 -40.92 17.58 -26.76
CA THR A 96 -42.37 17.45 -26.92
C THR A 96 -42.77 18.17 -28.19
N ASP A 97 -43.50 17.45 -29.03
CA ASP A 97 -44.22 17.98 -30.16
C ASP A 97 -45.73 17.86 -29.89
N ALA A 98 -46.46 18.97 -30.03
CA ALA A 98 -47.90 18.99 -29.79
C ALA A 98 -48.68 18.29 -30.93
N ASP A 99 -48.10 18.20 -32.12
CA ASP A 99 -48.68 17.50 -33.26
C ASP A 99 -48.48 15.99 -33.15
N GLY A 100 -47.66 15.55 -32.19
CA GLY A 100 -47.37 14.14 -31.91
C GLY A 100 -46.26 13.55 -32.79
N ASP A 101 -45.67 14.37 -33.67
CA ASP A 101 -44.58 13.98 -34.54
C ASP A 101 -43.31 13.61 -33.77
N THR A 102 -42.41 12.90 -34.47
CA THR A 102 -41.08 12.63 -33.92
C THR A 102 -40.23 13.88 -34.05
N ALA A 103 -39.45 14.19 -33.02
CA ALA A 103 -38.52 15.31 -33.03
C ALA A 103 -37.13 14.89 -32.58
N ASN A 104 -36.11 15.63 -33.03
CA ASN A 104 -34.75 15.54 -32.52
C ASN A 104 -34.39 16.78 -31.70
N LEU A 105 -33.24 16.73 -31.03
CA LEU A 105 -32.67 17.87 -30.32
C LEU A 105 -31.28 18.20 -30.86
N THR A 106 -31.06 19.49 -31.12
CA THR A 106 -29.73 20.08 -31.30
C THR A 106 -29.14 20.43 -29.94
N PHE A 107 -27.91 20.00 -29.66
CA PHE A 107 -27.17 20.23 -28.42
C PHE A 107 -26.02 21.19 -28.67
N GLN A 108 -26.00 22.28 -27.90
CA GLN A 108 -24.97 23.31 -27.97
C GLN A 108 -24.27 23.44 -26.62
N VAL A 109 -22.93 23.43 -26.62
CA VAL A 109 -22.10 23.48 -25.40
C VAL A 109 -21.19 24.70 -25.44
N TYR A 110 -21.00 25.35 -24.30
CA TYR A 110 -20.14 26.50 -24.08
C TYR A 110 -19.17 26.23 -22.92
N THR A 111 -17.94 26.71 -23.08
CA THR A 111 -17.05 26.98 -21.94
C THR A 111 -17.59 28.14 -21.11
N THR A 112 -17.13 28.28 -19.87
CA THR A 112 -17.58 29.34 -18.96
C THR A 112 -16.49 30.32 -18.60
N ASN A 113 -16.89 31.55 -18.28
CA ASN A 113 -16.08 32.52 -17.55
C ASN A 113 -15.97 32.12 -16.06
N ALA A 114 -15.12 32.81 -15.31
CA ALA A 114 -14.94 32.55 -13.88
C ALA A 114 -16.22 32.76 -13.05
N ASP A 115 -17.11 33.64 -13.50
CA ASP A 115 -18.45 33.90 -12.92
C ASP A 115 -19.53 32.89 -13.38
N GLY A 116 -19.16 31.91 -14.21
CA GLY A 116 -20.07 30.90 -14.73
C GLY A 116 -20.92 31.34 -15.92
N THR A 117 -20.74 32.53 -16.49
CA THR A 117 -21.47 32.90 -17.73
C THR A 117 -20.89 32.16 -18.95
N PRO A 118 -21.69 31.90 -20.00
CA PRO A 118 -21.17 31.35 -21.26
C PRO A 118 -20.06 32.23 -21.83
N LYS A 119 -18.95 31.60 -22.26
CA LYS A 119 -17.77 32.28 -22.81
C LYS A 119 -17.63 32.05 -24.32
N ALA A 120 -17.37 30.80 -24.70
CA ALA A 120 -17.16 30.42 -26.10
C ALA A 120 -17.80 29.06 -26.39
N GLN A 121 -18.44 28.94 -27.55
CA GLN A 121 -19.01 27.69 -28.02
C GLN A 121 -17.91 26.65 -28.25
N VAL A 122 -18.17 25.42 -27.84
CA VAL A 122 -17.32 24.26 -28.14
C VAL A 122 -17.75 23.70 -29.49
N ASP A 123 -16.81 23.51 -30.41
CA ASP A 123 -17.06 22.82 -31.68
C ASP A 123 -17.20 21.30 -31.46
N LEU A 124 -18.43 20.85 -31.21
CA LEU A 124 -18.72 19.46 -30.86
C LEU A 124 -18.61 18.48 -32.03
N ASP A 125 -18.87 18.92 -33.25
CA ASP A 125 -18.88 18.08 -34.46
C ASP A 125 -17.51 18.06 -35.18
N GLY A 126 -16.68 19.09 -35.00
CA GLY A 126 -15.39 19.19 -35.70
C GLY A 126 -15.47 19.68 -37.13
N ALA A 127 -16.66 19.98 -37.62
CA ALA A 127 -16.88 20.55 -38.94
C ALA A 127 -16.74 22.07 -38.92
N GLY A 128 -16.83 22.70 -37.74
CA GLY A 128 -16.72 24.16 -37.58
C GLY A 128 -17.88 24.97 -38.17
N GLN A 129 -18.81 24.32 -38.87
CA GLN A 129 -19.95 24.98 -39.51
C GLN A 129 -21.03 25.38 -38.50
N HIS A 130 -21.39 24.46 -37.60
CA HIS A 130 -22.41 24.68 -36.57
C HIS A 130 -21.88 24.41 -35.16
N GLY A 131 -20.96 23.45 -35.00
CA GLY A 131 -20.32 23.15 -33.72
C GLY A 131 -21.31 22.58 -32.69
N VAL A 132 -22.29 21.81 -33.14
CA VAL A 132 -23.38 21.24 -32.33
C VAL A 132 -23.51 19.74 -32.60
N LEU A 133 -24.24 19.02 -31.75
CA LEU A 133 -24.62 17.63 -32.04
C LEU A 133 -26.14 17.54 -32.16
N VAL A 134 -26.63 16.77 -33.12
CA VAL A 134 -28.06 16.51 -33.30
C VAL A 134 -28.35 15.07 -32.91
N SER A 135 -29.36 14.84 -32.06
CA SER A 135 -29.79 13.48 -31.72
C SER A 135 -30.50 12.81 -32.90
N SER A 136 -30.70 11.50 -32.81
CA SER A 136 -31.75 10.84 -33.61
C SER A 136 -33.13 11.40 -33.25
N TYR A 137 -34.08 11.24 -34.17
CA TYR A 137 -35.50 11.50 -33.93
C TYR A 137 -36.04 10.54 -32.85
N VAL A 138 -36.87 11.09 -31.95
CA VAL A 138 -37.56 10.35 -30.90
C VAL A 138 -39.03 10.78 -30.87
N ALA A 139 -39.92 9.94 -30.37
CA ALA A 139 -41.33 10.28 -30.22
C ALA A 139 -41.53 11.46 -29.26
N SER A 140 -42.59 12.25 -29.47
CA SER A 140 -43.00 13.30 -28.54
C SER A 140 -43.11 12.78 -27.09
N GLY A 141 -42.58 13.55 -26.14
CA GLY A 141 -42.47 13.18 -24.72
C GLY A 141 -41.26 12.31 -24.37
N SER A 142 -40.50 11.83 -25.35
CA SER A 142 -39.33 10.97 -25.13
C SER A 142 -38.06 11.77 -24.82
N THR A 143 -37.03 11.06 -24.38
CA THR A 143 -35.69 11.62 -24.13
C THR A 143 -34.80 11.48 -25.37
N ALA A 144 -34.38 12.61 -25.91
CA ALA A 144 -33.31 12.68 -26.91
C ALA A 144 -31.94 12.79 -26.21
N LYS A 145 -30.91 12.16 -26.77
CA LYS A 145 -29.56 12.16 -26.21
C LYS A 145 -28.48 12.16 -27.29
N VAL A 146 -27.31 12.70 -26.94
CA VAL A 146 -26.08 12.63 -27.73
C VAL A 146 -24.90 12.26 -26.82
N THR A 147 -23.90 11.58 -27.38
CA THR A 147 -22.62 11.35 -26.72
C THR A 147 -21.59 12.26 -27.36
N VAL A 148 -20.96 13.12 -26.56
CA VAL A 148 -19.91 14.01 -27.05
C VAL A 148 -18.66 13.19 -27.39
N PRO A 149 -18.08 13.33 -28.60
CA PRO A 149 -16.85 12.65 -28.96
C PRO A 149 -15.68 13.03 -28.04
N TYR A 150 -14.75 12.09 -27.85
CA TYR A 150 -13.52 12.37 -27.10
C TYR A 150 -12.73 13.53 -27.75
N GLY A 151 -12.02 14.30 -26.93
CA GLY A 151 -11.19 15.42 -27.38
C GLY A 151 -11.94 16.75 -27.55
N LYS A 152 -13.28 16.75 -27.56
CA LYS A 152 -14.10 17.96 -27.65
C LYS A 152 -14.24 18.69 -26.31
N LEU A 153 -14.32 17.94 -25.23
CA LEU A 153 -14.39 18.47 -23.87
C LEU A 153 -13.14 18.04 -23.11
N LYS A 154 -12.67 18.93 -22.24
CA LYS A 154 -11.51 18.70 -21.37
C LYS A 154 -11.93 18.53 -19.91
N PRO A 155 -11.31 17.60 -19.15
CA PRO A 155 -11.51 17.44 -17.72
C PRO A 155 -11.24 18.71 -16.89
N GLY A 156 -11.88 18.84 -15.73
CA GLY A 156 -11.67 19.93 -14.76
C GLY A 156 -12.44 21.22 -15.05
N LEU A 157 -12.99 21.36 -16.26
CA LEU A 157 -13.68 22.57 -16.68
C LEU A 157 -15.19 22.53 -16.38
N LEU A 158 -15.75 23.71 -16.16
CA LEU A 158 -17.18 23.96 -16.08
C LEU A 158 -17.70 24.34 -17.47
N TYR A 159 -18.75 23.66 -17.90
CA TYR A 159 -19.44 23.90 -19.16
C TYR A 159 -20.91 24.23 -18.91
N LYS A 160 -21.49 24.94 -19.87
CA LYS A 160 -22.94 25.14 -19.99
C LYS A 160 -23.43 24.50 -21.27
N PHE A 161 -24.62 23.92 -21.24
CA PHE A 161 -25.27 23.45 -22.45
C PHE A 161 -26.77 23.72 -22.43
N ARG A 162 -27.35 23.70 -23.63
CA ARG A 162 -28.77 23.89 -23.89
C ARG A 162 -29.16 23.14 -25.16
N THR A 163 -30.44 23.08 -25.43
CA THR A 163 -31.03 22.31 -26.52
C THR A 163 -32.08 23.10 -27.29
N SER A 164 -32.29 22.74 -28.55
CA SER A 164 -33.40 23.21 -29.39
C SER A 164 -34.01 22.05 -30.14
N ALA A 165 -35.33 22.01 -30.24
CA ALA A 165 -36.05 20.95 -30.94
C ALA A 165 -36.27 21.22 -32.43
N TYR A 166 -36.37 20.14 -33.21
CA TYR A 166 -36.75 20.13 -34.62
C TYR A 166 -37.52 18.83 -34.96
N ASP A 167 -38.65 18.97 -35.63
CA ASP A 167 -39.60 17.88 -35.95
C ASP A 167 -39.46 17.35 -37.39
N GLY A 168 -38.54 17.91 -38.17
CA GLY A 168 -38.39 17.64 -39.61
C GLY A 168 -38.86 18.79 -40.51
N SER A 169 -39.59 19.75 -39.95
CA SER A 169 -40.16 20.92 -40.64
C SER A 169 -39.90 22.23 -39.88
N LEU A 170 -40.19 22.28 -38.59
CA LEU A 170 -40.17 23.47 -37.75
C LEU A 170 -39.16 23.35 -36.60
N TYR A 171 -38.44 24.46 -36.36
CA TYR A 171 -37.58 24.63 -35.18
C TYR A 171 -38.32 25.24 -34.00
N GLU A 172 -37.88 24.91 -32.80
CA GLU A 172 -38.12 25.72 -31.61
C GLU A 172 -37.56 27.14 -31.81
N THR A 173 -38.29 28.17 -31.39
CA THR A 173 -37.86 29.57 -31.54
C THR A 173 -36.99 30.08 -30.41
N ASN A 174 -37.01 29.39 -29.26
CA ASN A 174 -36.24 29.72 -28.07
C ASN A 174 -35.38 28.52 -27.67
N TRP A 175 -34.25 28.79 -27.04
CA TRP A 175 -33.45 27.74 -26.44
C TRP A 175 -34.08 27.22 -25.15
N SER A 176 -33.80 25.95 -24.82
CA SER A 176 -34.02 25.47 -23.45
C SER A 176 -33.18 26.23 -22.42
N PRO A 177 -33.58 26.20 -21.13
CA PRO A 177 -32.75 26.75 -20.06
C PRO A 177 -31.34 26.16 -20.07
N TRP A 178 -30.35 26.97 -19.68
CA TRP A 178 -28.99 26.47 -19.50
C TRP A 178 -28.90 25.44 -18.38
N ALA A 179 -28.11 24.39 -18.62
CA ALA A 179 -27.66 23.48 -17.58
C ALA A 179 -26.13 23.49 -17.48
N ASP A 180 -25.65 23.40 -16.24
CA ASP A 180 -24.24 23.47 -15.90
C ASP A 180 -23.72 22.06 -15.64
N PHE A 181 -22.53 21.74 -16.15
CA PHE A 181 -21.86 20.50 -15.81
C PHE A 181 -20.36 20.67 -15.68
N ARG A 182 -19.77 19.94 -14.73
CA ARG A 182 -18.32 19.90 -14.52
C ARG A 182 -17.81 18.48 -14.72
N ILE A 183 -16.74 18.35 -15.49
CA ILE A 183 -16.03 17.07 -15.62
C ILE A 183 -15.04 16.98 -14.47
N GLU A 184 -15.34 16.16 -13.47
CA GLU A 184 -14.56 15.96 -12.26
C GLU A 184 -13.86 14.59 -12.30
N PRO A 185 -12.52 14.55 -12.19
CA PRO A 185 -11.82 13.29 -12.02
C PRO A 185 -12.05 12.75 -10.60
N TYR A 186 -11.89 11.45 -10.41
CA TYR A 186 -11.90 10.84 -9.09
C TYR A 186 -10.68 11.28 -8.25
N VAL A 187 -9.54 11.39 -8.91
CA VAL A 187 -8.27 11.79 -8.31
C VAL A 187 -7.55 12.73 -9.26
N LYS A 188 -6.94 13.80 -8.73
CA LYS A 188 -6.11 14.75 -9.47
C LYS A 188 -4.67 14.68 -8.96
N PHE A 189 -3.70 14.69 -9.87
CA PHE A 189 -2.29 14.51 -9.55
C PHE A 189 -1.38 15.23 -10.56
N PRO A 190 -0.13 15.58 -10.21
CA PRO A 190 0.78 16.27 -11.12
C PRO A 190 1.45 15.30 -12.11
N ALA A 191 2.24 15.83 -13.03
CA ALA A 191 3.25 15.02 -13.73
C ALA A 191 4.23 14.38 -12.72
N ALA A 192 4.97 13.35 -13.15
CA ALA A 192 6.05 12.78 -12.34
C ALA A 192 7.06 13.88 -11.94
N GLN A 193 7.45 13.87 -10.66
CA GLN A 193 8.36 14.84 -10.07
C GLN A 193 9.82 14.34 -10.13
N THR A 194 10.77 15.26 -10.15
CA THR A 194 12.22 14.98 -10.10
C THR A 194 12.80 15.09 -8.68
N THR A 195 11.95 15.11 -7.66
CA THR A 195 12.36 15.17 -6.25
C THR A 195 13.09 13.88 -5.84
N PRO A 196 13.83 13.89 -4.72
CA PRO A 196 14.40 12.67 -4.17
C PRO A 196 13.34 11.57 -4.08
N PRO A 197 13.68 10.33 -4.46
CA PRO A 197 12.74 9.23 -4.41
C PRO A 197 12.32 8.97 -2.97
N ILE A 198 11.05 8.61 -2.78
CA ILE A 198 10.57 8.08 -1.51
C ILE A 198 11.19 6.69 -1.34
N ASP A 199 11.77 6.42 -0.16
CA ASP A 199 12.26 5.07 0.14
C ASP A 199 11.07 4.12 0.31
N SER A 200 10.88 3.28 -0.71
CA SER A 200 9.77 2.32 -0.77
C SER A 200 9.83 1.21 0.28
N ASN A 201 11.00 1.00 0.89
CA ASN A 201 11.27 -0.13 1.77
C ASN A 201 11.22 0.23 3.26
N VAL A 202 10.96 1.50 3.61
CA VAL A 202 10.91 1.94 5.01
C VAL A 202 9.89 1.11 5.79
N GLN A 203 10.38 0.42 6.81
CA GLN A 203 9.56 -0.29 7.77
C GLN A 203 9.58 0.45 9.11
N GLU A 204 8.43 0.49 9.78
CA GLU A 204 8.34 0.99 11.14
C GLU A 204 8.51 -0.17 12.12
N ILE A 205 9.27 0.06 13.19
CA ILE A 205 9.29 -0.86 14.33
C ILE A 205 7.90 -0.87 14.95
N LYS A 206 7.28 -2.05 15.08
CA LYS A 206 5.93 -2.20 15.62
C LYS A 206 5.97 -2.65 17.06
N GLU A 207 5.13 -2.03 17.88
CA GLU A 207 4.78 -2.56 19.20
C GLU A 207 3.81 -3.73 19.04
N PHE A 208 3.97 -4.76 19.85
CA PHE A 208 3.06 -5.90 19.87
C PHE A 208 2.93 -6.46 21.29
N ASN A 209 1.92 -7.31 21.49
CA ASN A 209 1.73 -8.05 22.73
C ASN A 209 1.97 -9.54 22.48
N ARG A 210 2.65 -10.19 23.42
CA ARG A 210 2.85 -11.64 23.38
C ARG A 210 1.55 -12.38 23.69
N SER A 211 1.23 -13.33 22.84
CA SER A 211 0.12 -14.27 23.01
C SER A 211 0.45 -15.32 24.08
N ASP A 212 1.74 -15.67 24.22
CA ASP A 212 2.24 -16.58 25.25
C ASP A 212 3.44 -16.01 26.03
N PRO A 213 3.19 -15.24 27.10
CA PRO A 213 4.23 -14.78 28.01
C PRO A 213 4.60 -15.82 29.09
N GLY A 214 4.12 -17.06 28.98
CA GLY A 214 4.38 -18.14 29.94
C GLY A 214 3.36 -18.24 31.08
N PRO A 215 3.56 -19.20 32.01
CA PRO A 215 2.66 -19.43 33.13
C PRO A 215 2.79 -18.38 34.22
N ALA A 216 3.94 -17.72 34.33
CA ALA A 216 4.24 -16.81 35.42
C ALA A 216 3.92 -15.34 35.14
N LEU A 217 3.52 -15.02 33.91
CA LEU A 217 3.10 -13.67 33.52
C LEU A 217 1.67 -13.66 32.96
N PRO A 218 0.89 -12.59 33.18
CA PRO A 218 -0.42 -12.41 32.59
C PRO A 218 -0.32 -12.09 31.10
N VAL A 219 -1.36 -12.45 30.35
CA VAL A 219 -1.56 -12.03 28.96
C VAL A 219 -2.37 -10.74 28.95
N PHE A 220 -1.96 -9.77 28.15
CA PHE A 220 -2.66 -8.50 27.99
C PHE A 220 -3.40 -8.43 26.65
N ALA A 221 -4.57 -7.79 26.65
CA ALA A 221 -5.26 -7.38 25.44
C ALA A 221 -4.56 -6.17 24.79
N ALA A 222 -4.91 -5.86 23.53
CA ALA A 222 -4.36 -4.72 22.79
C ALA A 222 -4.55 -3.38 23.53
N ASN A 223 -5.65 -3.22 24.27
CA ASN A 223 -5.95 -2.05 25.10
C ASN A 223 -5.27 -2.05 26.48
N GLY A 224 -4.41 -3.03 26.77
CA GLY A 224 -3.68 -3.18 28.04
C GLY A 224 -4.45 -3.87 29.17
N ALA A 225 -5.70 -4.30 28.95
CA ALA A 225 -6.46 -5.05 29.96
C ALA A 225 -5.88 -6.47 30.15
N VAL A 226 -5.96 -7.02 31.36
CA VAL A 226 -5.56 -8.42 31.63
C VAL A 226 -6.55 -9.38 30.99
N LYS A 227 -6.09 -10.16 30.01
CA LYS A 227 -6.85 -11.19 29.31
C LYS A 227 -6.76 -12.54 30.02
N ARG A 228 -5.58 -12.86 30.56
CA ARG A 228 -5.30 -14.09 31.34
C ARG A 228 -4.41 -13.72 32.51
N LYS A 229 -4.74 -14.19 33.71
CA LYS A 229 -3.87 -14.05 34.89
C LYS A 229 -2.67 -15.00 34.80
N ALA A 230 -1.61 -14.73 35.57
CA ALA A 230 -0.57 -15.72 35.78
C ALA A 230 -1.19 -17.00 36.38
N THR A 231 -0.78 -18.15 35.86
CA THR A 231 -1.22 -19.48 36.33
C THR A 231 -0.23 -20.09 37.31
N GLN A 232 0.98 -19.52 37.44
CA GLN A 232 2.02 -19.96 38.36
C GLN A 232 2.81 -18.76 38.88
N GLU A 233 2.47 -18.26 40.06
CA GLU A 233 3.12 -17.07 40.63
C GLU A 233 4.49 -17.40 41.26
N ARG A 234 4.65 -18.60 41.84
CA ARG A 234 5.90 -19.11 42.42
C ARG A 234 6.22 -20.53 41.94
N SER A 235 7.47 -20.76 41.56
CA SER A 235 8.00 -22.06 41.15
C SER A 235 9.18 -22.47 42.04
N CYS A 236 9.01 -23.53 42.82
CA CYS A 236 10.06 -24.07 43.70
C CYS A 236 10.63 -25.38 43.14
N GLY A 237 11.95 -25.56 43.22
CA GLY A 237 12.57 -26.83 42.90
C GLY A 237 12.50 -27.85 44.04
N LYS A 238 13.20 -28.96 43.83
CA LYS A 238 13.36 -29.98 44.87
C LYS A 238 14.18 -29.43 46.04
N PRO A 239 13.88 -29.86 47.28
CA PRO A 239 14.72 -29.53 48.42
C PRO A 239 16.14 -30.07 48.25
N ASP A 240 17.11 -29.39 48.83
CA ASP A 240 18.47 -29.90 49.01
C ASP A 240 18.54 -30.92 50.17
N ASP A 241 19.76 -31.39 50.48
CA ASP A 241 20.00 -32.41 51.51
C ASP A 241 19.66 -31.91 52.94
N GLU A 242 19.57 -30.59 53.13
CA GLU A 242 19.16 -29.94 54.38
C GLU A 242 17.64 -29.64 54.39
N GLY A 243 16.91 -30.03 53.34
CA GLY A 243 15.47 -29.79 53.20
C GLY A 243 15.11 -28.37 52.74
N ARG A 244 16.10 -27.52 52.45
CA ARG A 244 15.92 -26.14 52.01
C ARG A 244 15.52 -26.10 50.54
N LYS A 245 14.73 -25.12 50.11
CA LYS A 245 14.25 -25.01 48.73
C LYS A 245 14.63 -23.67 48.13
N LEU A 246 14.92 -23.68 46.83
CA LEU A 246 15.02 -22.46 46.03
C LEU A 246 13.75 -22.30 45.20
N CYS A 247 13.16 -21.11 45.25
CA CYS A 247 11.98 -20.73 44.50
C CYS A 247 12.29 -19.51 43.62
N ILE A 248 11.54 -19.37 42.53
CA ILE A 248 11.53 -18.15 41.71
C ILE A 248 10.10 -17.70 41.46
N GLU A 249 9.87 -16.39 41.60
CA GLU A 249 8.60 -15.72 41.32
C GLU A 249 8.81 -14.73 40.19
N LEU A 250 8.07 -14.83 39.09
CA LEU A 250 8.13 -13.82 38.03
C LEU A 250 7.02 -12.79 38.20
N SER A 251 7.35 -11.55 37.88
CA SER A 251 6.44 -10.41 37.93
C SER A 251 6.51 -9.61 36.63
N PRO A 252 5.38 -9.07 36.14
CA PRO A 252 5.40 -8.13 35.02
C PRO A 252 6.29 -6.91 35.31
N PRO A 253 6.76 -6.19 34.29
CA PRO A 253 7.54 -4.98 34.50
C PRO A 253 6.79 -3.92 35.31
N THR A 254 7.38 -3.51 36.43
CA THR A 254 6.89 -2.41 37.29
C THR A 254 7.39 -1.05 36.80
N ALA A 255 6.94 0.04 37.42
CA ALA A 255 7.49 1.36 37.12
C ALA A 255 8.99 1.44 37.45
N GLU A 256 9.39 0.81 38.55
CA GLU A 256 10.78 0.76 39.01
C GLU A 256 11.65 -0.06 38.05
N SER A 257 11.20 -1.23 37.60
CA SER A 257 12.01 -2.04 36.66
C SER A 257 12.16 -1.37 35.29
N LYS A 258 11.11 -0.68 34.80
CA LYS A 258 11.20 0.14 33.58
C LYS A 258 12.19 1.30 33.74
N ALA A 259 12.22 1.95 34.90
CA ALA A 259 13.16 3.03 35.19
C ALA A 259 14.61 2.50 35.22
N ARG A 260 14.86 1.35 35.87
CA ARG A 260 16.18 0.69 35.87
C ARG A 260 16.63 0.31 34.46
N ALA A 261 15.75 -0.29 33.65
CA ALA A 261 16.06 -0.65 32.26
C ALA A 261 16.45 0.57 31.41
N LYS A 262 15.75 1.70 31.58
CA LYS A 262 16.08 2.97 30.93
C LYS A 262 17.44 3.50 31.36
N GLN A 263 17.72 3.51 32.67
CA GLN A 263 18.99 3.97 33.21
C GLN A 263 20.16 3.09 32.72
N ARG A 264 20.00 1.77 32.71
CA ARG A 264 20.99 0.83 32.17
C ARG A 264 21.28 1.08 30.70
N SER A 265 20.23 1.24 29.88
CA SER A 265 20.39 1.53 28.44
C SER A 265 21.18 2.83 28.21
N ALA A 266 20.93 3.87 29.02
CA ALA A 266 21.69 5.11 28.97
C ALA A 266 23.16 4.92 29.39
N ALA A 267 23.41 4.15 30.46
CA ALA A 267 24.77 3.86 30.95
C ALA A 267 25.60 3.08 29.92
N LEU A 268 25.00 2.10 29.23
CA LEU A 268 25.67 1.33 28.18
C LEU A 268 26.06 2.22 26.99
N ARG A 269 25.18 3.14 26.56
CA ARG A 269 25.51 4.10 25.49
C ARG A 269 26.63 5.04 25.90
N GLU A 270 26.61 5.56 27.12
CA GLU A 270 27.69 6.44 27.61
C GLU A 270 29.02 5.68 27.71
N ALA A 271 29.00 4.41 28.08
CA ALA A 271 30.20 3.56 28.08
C ALA A 271 30.79 3.39 26.66
N GLU A 272 29.96 3.12 25.66
CA GLU A 272 30.40 3.02 24.26
C GLU A 272 30.86 4.36 23.69
N ALA A 273 30.15 5.45 24.00
CA ALA A 273 30.58 6.79 23.64
C ALA A 273 31.97 7.10 24.21
N ASN A 274 32.23 6.74 25.48
CA ASN A 274 33.53 6.93 26.10
C ASN A 274 34.63 6.05 25.50
N LYS A 275 34.33 4.80 25.11
CA LYS A 275 35.26 3.96 24.34
C LYS A 275 35.60 4.60 22.98
N ALA A 276 34.60 5.13 22.27
CA ALA A 276 34.80 5.83 21.00
C ALA A 276 35.66 7.10 21.15
N ARG A 277 35.40 7.93 22.18
CA ARG A 277 36.22 9.12 22.52
C ARG A 277 37.68 8.73 22.74
N LYS A 278 37.93 7.68 23.55
CA LYS A 278 39.30 7.19 23.82
C LYS A 278 40.00 6.67 22.57
N ALA A 279 39.25 6.13 21.61
CA ALA A 279 39.75 5.67 20.32
C ALA A 279 39.89 6.78 19.26
N GLY A 280 39.65 8.05 19.62
CA GLY A 280 39.73 9.19 18.68
C GLY A 280 38.64 9.18 17.60
N LYS A 281 37.55 8.44 17.79
CA LYS A 281 36.43 8.35 16.83
C LYS A 281 35.36 9.41 17.14
N SER A 282 34.71 9.94 16.11
CA SER A 282 33.56 10.83 16.25
C SER A 282 32.44 10.12 17.01
N VAL A 283 31.94 10.76 18.07
CA VAL A 283 30.84 10.24 18.89
C VAL A 283 29.54 10.72 18.28
N THR A 284 28.81 9.83 17.62
CA THR A 284 27.38 10.03 17.39
C THR A 284 26.63 9.38 18.54
N SER A 285 25.57 10.03 19.04
CA SER A 285 24.75 9.57 20.19
C SER A 285 23.91 8.31 19.91
N ALA A 286 24.17 7.61 18.82
CA ALA A 286 23.34 6.54 18.25
C ALA A 286 24.07 5.19 18.09
N VAL A 287 25.26 5.03 18.68
CA VAL A 287 25.95 3.73 18.63
C VAL A 287 25.29 2.78 19.63
N ALA A 288 24.72 1.68 19.12
CA ALA A 288 24.17 0.62 19.94
C ALA A 288 25.26 0.01 20.84
N PRO A 289 24.95 -0.40 22.09
CA PRO A 289 25.90 -1.10 22.94
C PRO A 289 26.48 -2.33 22.22
N ALA A 290 27.80 -2.52 22.25
CA ALA A 290 28.45 -3.61 21.49
C ALA A 290 28.02 -5.02 21.92
N VAL A 291 27.42 -5.15 23.10
CA VAL A 291 26.88 -6.41 23.64
C VAL A 291 25.46 -6.72 23.13
N GLU A 292 24.74 -5.72 22.60
CA GLU A 292 23.34 -5.83 22.19
C GLU A 292 23.21 -6.55 20.84
N LEU A 293 22.34 -7.57 20.75
CA LEU A 293 22.11 -8.30 19.50
C LEU A 293 21.30 -7.49 18.48
N VAL A 294 20.36 -6.68 18.96
CA VAL A 294 19.44 -5.87 18.15
C VAL A 294 19.69 -4.39 18.42
N ASP A 295 20.36 -3.73 17.49
CA ASP A 295 20.95 -2.39 17.68
C ASP A 295 19.96 -1.33 18.21
N TRP A 296 18.74 -1.32 17.67
CA TRP A 296 17.70 -0.36 18.05
C TRP A 296 16.97 -0.73 19.36
N CYS A 297 17.19 -1.92 19.91
CA CYS A 297 16.47 -2.40 21.10
C CYS A 297 16.69 -1.46 22.27
N SER A 298 17.93 -1.00 22.50
CA SER A 298 18.29 -0.09 23.59
C SER A 298 17.49 1.24 23.57
N ASP A 299 17.07 1.71 22.39
CA ASP A 299 16.30 2.97 22.21
C ASP A 299 14.83 2.85 22.60
N LYS A 300 14.31 1.64 22.72
CA LYS A 300 12.91 1.40 23.02
C LYS A 300 12.60 1.44 24.51
N ALA A 301 11.38 1.86 24.84
CA ALA A 301 10.91 1.93 26.21
C ALA A 301 10.80 0.54 26.85
N GLY A 302 11.03 0.45 28.15
CA GLY A 302 10.77 -0.78 28.92
C GLY A 302 9.27 -1.06 29.07
N GLY A 303 8.90 -2.33 29.24
CA GLY A 303 7.51 -2.75 29.46
C GLY A 303 6.65 -2.90 28.21
N LYS A 304 7.28 -2.89 27.03
CA LYS A 304 6.65 -3.13 25.73
C LYS A 304 7.54 -4.07 24.92
N ASP A 305 6.94 -4.79 23.99
CA ASP A 305 7.66 -5.65 23.06
C ASP A 305 7.59 -5.05 21.66
N TYR A 306 8.69 -5.14 20.94
CA TYR A 306 8.91 -4.47 19.66
C TYR A 306 9.40 -5.46 18.62
N MET A 307 8.99 -5.30 17.36
CA MET A 307 9.49 -6.12 16.26
C MET A 307 9.60 -5.38 14.92
N THR A 308 10.48 -5.90 14.08
CA THR A 308 10.54 -5.69 12.64
C THR A 308 10.38 -7.04 11.94
N ARG A 309 10.48 -7.06 10.60
CA ARG A 309 10.48 -8.32 9.83
C ARG A 309 11.66 -9.25 10.17
N GLY A 310 12.78 -8.69 10.64
CA GLY A 310 13.99 -9.45 10.95
C GLY A 310 14.30 -9.54 12.45
N GLU A 311 13.76 -8.68 13.29
CA GLU A 311 14.25 -8.53 14.66
C GLU A 311 13.11 -8.38 15.66
N ALA A 312 13.31 -8.86 16.89
CA ALA A 312 12.41 -8.62 18.01
C ALA A 312 13.20 -8.25 19.26
N CYS A 313 12.62 -7.36 20.06
CA CYS A 313 13.15 -6.85 21.32
C CYS A 313 12.02 -6.92 22.35
N LEU A 314 12.13 -7.88 23.27
CA LEU A 314 11.15 -8.14 24.32
C LEU A 314 11.61 -7.48 25.61
N LYS A 315 11.03 -6.31 25.89
CA LYS A 315 11.28 -5.56 27.14
C LYS A 315 10.14 -5.72 28.13
N ASN A 316 9.19 -6.61 27.85
CA ASN A 316 8.04 -6.91 28.71
C ASN A 316 8.10 -8.30 29.37
N ILE A 317 9.29 -8.92 29.47
CA ILE A 317 9.43 -10.25 30.08
C ILE A 317 9.63 -10.22 31.61
N GLY A 318 9.72 -9.03 32.21
CA GLY A 318 9.51 -8.83 33.64
C GLY A 318 10.75 -8.96 34.54
N SER A 319 10.47 -9.10 35.83
CA SER A 319 11.47 -9.32 36.88
C SER A 319 11.23 -10.66 37.56
N GLY A 320 12.27 -11.28 38.12
CA GLY A 320 12.18 -12.50 38.90
C GLY A 320 12.77 -12.34 40.30
N THR A 321 12.06 -12.78 41.32
CA THR A 321 12.52 -12.85 42.71
C THR A 321 12.89 -14.30 43.03
N LEU A 322 14.17 -14.56 43.22
CA LEU A 322 14.65 -15.80 43.83
C LEU A 322 14.45 -15.73 45.35
N VAL A 323 13.92 -16.79 45.93
CA VAL A 323 13.69 -16.91 47.37
C VAL A 323 14.25 -18.25 47.83
N PHE A 324 15.23 -18.22 48.73
CA PHE A 324 15.79 -19.41 49.37
C PHE A 324 15.11 -19.58 50.72
N ILE A 325 14.49 -20.75 50.96
CA ILE A 325 13.68 -21.01 52.15
C ILE A 325 14.15 -22.27 52.87
N ASP A 326 13.96 -22.29 54.18
CA ASP A 326 14.23 -23.45 55.04
C ASP A 326 13.09 -24.51 54.94
N PRO A 327 13.25 -25.68 55.60
CA PRO A 327 12.22 -26.73 55.61
C PRO A 327 10.87 -26.28 56.20
N GLU A 328 10.89 -25.34 57.13
CA GLU A 328 9.73 -24.75 57.80
C GLU A 328 9.05 -23.66 56.93
N GLY A 329 9.70 -23.24 55.85
CA GLY A 329 9.22 -22.24 54.89
C GLY A 329 9.63 -20.81 55.22
N ALA A 330 10.49 -20.58 56.20
CA ALA A 330 11.05 -19.26 56.48
C ALA A 330 12.09 -18.87 55.43
N GLU A 331 12.11 -17.58 55.08
CA GLU A 331 13.04 -17.02 54.11
C GLU A 331 14.45 -16.89 54.69
N LEU A 332 15.40 -17.59 54.06
CA LEU A 332 16.83 -17.53 54.37
C LEU A 332 17.50 -16.36 53.65
N GLY A 333 17.04 -16.04 52.44
CA GLY A 333 17.48 -14.87 51.68
C GLY A 333 16.83 -14.81 50.30
N PHE A 334 16.94 -13.65 49.66
CA PHE A 334 16.35 -13.43 48.35
C PHE A 334 17.28 -12.68 47.37
N GLY A 335 16.90 -12.69 46.10
CA GLY A 335 17.56 -11.93 45.06
C GLY A 335 16.59 -11.54 43.95
N VAL A 336 16.67 -10.31 43.46
CA VAL A 336 15.78 -9.77 42.43
C VAL A 336 16.55 -9.58 41.14
N PHE A 337 15.97 -9.97 40.01
CA PHE A 337 16.60 -9.92 38.68
C PHE A 337 15.62 -9.34 37.66
N ASP A 338 16.12 -8.51 36.75
CA ASP A 338 15.35 -8.05 35.58
C ASP A 338 15.74 -8.89 34.35
N PHE A 339 14.75 -9.25 33.53
CA PHE A 339 14.92 -10.08 32.35
C PHE A 339 14.47 -9.33 31.08
N GLU A 340 15.21 -9.53 29.98
CA GLU A 340 14.85 -9.06 28.64
C GLU A 340 15.31 -10.09 27.58
N GLN A 341 14.68 -10.13 26.40
CA GLN A 341 14.99 -11.11 25.34
C GLN A 341 15.04 -10.46 23.96
N ARG A 342 15.94 -10.92 23.09
CA ARG A 342 16.04 -10.46 21.69
C ARG A 342 16.07 -11.63 20.74
N ILE A 343 15.60 -11.39 19.52
CA ILE A 343 15.65 -12.31 18.39
C ILE A 343 16.14 -11.53 17.18
N LYS A 344 17.05 -12.11 16.40
CA LYS A 344 17.51 -11.55 15.13
C LYS A 344 17.54 -12.64 14.07
N ALA A 345 16.59 -12.60 13.16
CA ALA A 345 16.47 -13.47 12.00
C ALA A 345 17.10 -12.81 10.78
N TYR A 346 17.93 -13.58 10.06
CA TYR A 346 18.70 -13.07 8.94
C TYR A 346 18.06 -13.50 7.61
N PRO A 347 17.56 -12.56 6.79
CA PRO A 347 16.80 -12.92 5.59
C PRO A 347 17.65 -13.58 4.50
N ASN A 348 18.98 -13.44 4.54
CA ASN A 348 19.91 -14.00 3.55
C ASN A 348 21.35 -14.05 4.08
N LYS A 349 22.23 -14.73 3.33
CA LYS A 349 23.68 -14.81 3.56
C LYS A 349 24.36 -13.45 3.73
N GLY A 350 23.95 -12.43 2.98
CA GLY A 350 24.54 -11.09 3.11
C GLY A 350 24.31 -10.47 4.50
N SER A 351 23.30 -10.95 5.23
CA SER A 351 22.93 -10.45 6.56
C SER A 351 23.54 -11.26 7.70
N SER A 352 23.69 -12.59 7.56
CA SER A 352 24.29 -13.46 8.58
C SER A 352 25.78 -13.76 8.35
N GLY A 353 26.24 -13.68 7.11
CA GLY A 353 27.53 -14.25 6.68
C GLY A 353 27.48 -15.77 6.43
N SER A 354 26.37 -16.44 6.72
CA SER A 354 26.21 -17.89 6.65
C SER A 354 25.57 -18.36 5.34
N ASP A 355 26.01 -19.52 4.83
CA ASP A 355 25.35 -20.21 3.71
C ASP A 355 24.04 -20.91 4.12
N PHE A 356 23.80 -21.04 5.42
CA PHE A 356 22.57 -21.58 5.99
C PHE A 356 21.62 -20.45 6.38
N ALA A 357 20.34 -20.79 6.51
CA ALA A 357 19.39 -19.88 7.12
C ALA A 357 19.75 -19.74 8.60
N GLU A 358 19.69 -18.52 9.14
CA GLU A 358 20.16 -18.26 10.50
C GLU A 358 19.22 -17.34 11.25
N PHE A 359 19.09 -17.60 12.55
CA PHE A 359 18.58 -16.64 13.51
C PHE A 359 19.31 -16.78 14.84
N ASP A 360 19.45 -15.66 15.52
CA ASP A 360 20.09 -15.55 16.82
C ASP A 360 19.07 -15.17 17.88
N GLN A 361 19.36 -15.59 19.12
CA GLN A 361 18.60 -15.20 20.28
C GLN A 361 19.55 -14.72 21.37
N GLN A 362 19.11 -13.73 22.16
CA GLN A 362 19.88 -13.21 23.27
C GLN A 362 19.00 -12.93 24.48
N ILE A 363 19.30 -13.61 25.59
CA ILE A 363 18.72 -13.33 26.91
C ILE A 363 19.61 -12.36 27.68
N VAL A 364 19.00 -11.45 28.41
CA VAL A 364 19.68 -10.50 29.28
C VAL A 364 19.13 -10.62 30.67
N ILE A 365 20.02 -10.86 31.62
CA ILE A 365 19.70 -11.05 33.04
C ILE A 365 20.51 -10.03 33.82
N VAL A 366 19.82 -9.22 34.62
CA VAL A 366 20.44 -8.14 35.39
C VAL A 366 20.04 -8.26 36.84
N PRO A 367 20.98 -8.53 37.77
CA PRO A 367 20.66 -8.51 39.19
C PRO A 367 20.35 -7.08 39.63
N VAL A 368 19.30 -6.96 40.43
CA VAL A 368 18.85 -5.73 41.09
C VAL A 368 19.33 -5.70 42.53
N SER A 369 19.18 -6.83 43.23
CA SER A 369 19.65 -7.04 44.60
C SER A 369 19.92 -8.52 44.83
N MET A 370 20.85 -8.86 45.73
CA MET A 370 21.09 -10.23 46.19
C MET A 370 21.54 -10.19 47.64
N ASP A 371 20.91 -11.00 48.48
CA ASP A 371 21.27 -11.14 49.88
C ASP A 371 22.55 -11.95 50.05
N ALA A 372 23.33 -11.61 51.10
CA ALA A 372 24.53 -12.34 51.49
C ALA A 372 24.27 -13.84 51.74
N ALA A 373 23.07 -14.19 52.21
CA ALA A 373 22.68 -15.57 52.49
C ALA A 373 22.59 -16.47 51.24
N LEU A 374 22.57 -15.89 50.03
CA LEU A 374 22.64 -16.67 48.79
C LEU A 374 24.08 -17.10 48.45
N GLU A 375 25.09 -16.41 49.01
CA GLU A 375 26.54 -16.49 48.73
C GLU A 375 26.95 -16.17 47.27
N GLY A 376 26.09 -16.48 46.31
CA GLY A 376 26.20 -16.21 44.88
C GLY A 376 25.02 -16.82 44.15
N VAL A 377 24.81 -16.42 42.90
CA VAL A 377 23.73 -16.93 42.05
C VAL A 377 24.30 -17.33 40.70
N THR A 378 23.90 -18.52 40.23
CA THR A 378 24.14 -18.95 38.85
C THR A 378 22.80 -19.13 38.14
N MET A 379 22.65 -18.50 36.97
CA MET A 379 21.51 -18.75 36.08
C MET A 379 21.97 -19.41 34.78
N LYS A 380 21.27 -20.47 34.39
CA LYS A 380 21.41 -21.15 33.11
C LYS A 380 20.16 -20.88 32.28
N TRP A 381 20.35 -20.40 31.06
CA TRP A 381 19.29 -20.35 30.06
C TRP A 381 19.06 -21.73 29.44
N ASN A 382 17.84 -22.24 29.55
CA ASN A 382 17.40 -23.46 28.90
C ASN A 382 16.78 -23.05 27.55
N VAL A 383 17.61 -23.07 26.51
CA VAL A 383 17.19 -22.70 25.15
C VAL A 383 16.25 -23.78 24.63
N GLY A 384 14.96 -23.44 24.45
CA GLY A 384 13.95 -24.32 23.86
C GLY A 384 13.79 -24.07 22.37
N SER A 385 13.73 -25.13 21.57
CA SER A 385 13.38 -25.08 20.14
C SER A 385 12.77 -26.40 19.70
N ASN A 386 11.73 -26.37 18.87
CA ASN A 386 11.16 -27.56 18.24
C ASN A 386 11.80 -27.88 16.86
N CYS A 387 12.79 -27.09 16.44
CA CYS A 387 13.37 -27.21 15.11
C CYS A 387 14.15 -28.51 14.95
N LYS A 388 13.79 -29.29 13.92
CA LYS A 388 14.42 -30.60 13.65
C LYS A 388 15.68 -30.49 12.80
N ALA A 389 15.73 -29.50 11.93
CA ALA A 389 16.84 -29.26 11.00
C ALA A 389 17.75 -28.11 11.49
N CYS A 390 17.78 -27.86 12.80
CA CYS A 390 18.59 -26.79 13.37
C CYS A 390 19.82 -27.31 14.10
N VAL A 391 20.91 -26.56 14.00
CA VAL A 391 22.07 -26.66 14.86
C VAL A 391 22.15 -25.37 15.67
N THR A 392 22.09 -25.50 17.00
CA THR A 392 22.16 -24.36 17.93
C THR A 392 23.49 -24.38 18.66
N SER A 393 24.18 -23.25 18.70
CA SER A 393 25.44 -23.09 19.42
C SER A 393 25.24 -23.23 20.94
N THR A 394 26.33 -23.45 21.68
CA THR A 394 26.32 -23.22 23.12
C THR A 394 26.05 -21.73 23.41
N THR A 395 25.48 -21.46 24.59
CA THR A 395 25.28 -20.08 25.05
C THR A 395 26.61 -19.42 25.34
N ARG A 396 26.86 -18.27 24.69
CA ARG A 396 28.02 -17.42 24.96
C ARG A 396 27.59 -16.28 25.86
N TRP A 397 28.14 -16.22 27.07
CA TRP A 397 27.81 -15.17 28.04
C TRP A 397 28.81 -14.02 27.98
N LYS A 398 28.29 -12.80 27.93
CA LYS A 398 29.05 -11.56 28.02
C LYS A 398 28.59 -10.69 29.18
N ASP A 399 29.47 -9.82 29.68
CA ASP A 399 29.11 -8.75 30.60
C ASP A 399 28.64 -7.49 29.85
N ASP A 400 28.21 -6.47 30.59
CA ASP A 400 27.78 -5.17 30.04
C ASP A 400 28.87 -4.44 29.23
N GLN A 401 30.14 -4.81 29.39
CA GLN A 401 31.27 -4.24 28.65
C GLN A 401 31.64 -5.08 27.42
N ASN A 402 30.90 -6.15 27.13
CA ASN A 402 31.12 -7.15 26.08
C ASN A 402 32.36 -8.04 26.33
N ASN A 403 32.79 -8.20 27.58
CA ASN A 403 33.84 -9.16 27.94
C ASN A 403 33.26 -10.55 28.15
N ASP A 404 34.08 -11.57 27.99
CA ASP A 404 33.69 -12.95 28.29
C ASP A 404 33.31 -13.13 29.76
N ALA A 405 32.10 -13.65 30.00
CA ALA A 405 31.57 -13.89 31.33
C ALA A 405 31.59 -15.38 31.73
N GLY A 406 32.29 -16.22 30.96
CA GLY A 406 32.38 -17.65 31.20
C GLY A 406 31.20 -18.46 30.64
N PRO A 407 31.05 -19.73 31.07
CA PRO A 407 30.07 -20.66 30.51
C PRO A 407 28.64 -20.48 31.04
N THR A 408 28.45 -19.72 32.10
CA THR A 408 27.16 -19.48 32.77
C THR A 408 27.01 -18.01 33.19
N ALA A 409 25.79 -17.58 33.48
CA ALA A 409 25.56 -16.30 34.11
C ALA A 409 25.76 -16.44 35.63
N HIS A 410 26.97 -16.16 36.11
CA HIS A 410 27.28 -16.18 37.54
C HIS A 410 27.54 -14.78 38.11
N TRP A 411 27.06 -14.58 39.34
CA TRP A 411 27.33 -13.43 40.17
C TRP A 411 27.66 -13.89 41.59
N LYS A 412 28.85 -13.53 42.07
CA LYS A 412 29.18 -13.61 43.49
C LYS A 412 28.48 -12.48 44.23
N VAL A 413 27.98 -12.74 45.44
CA VAL A 413 27.42 -11.65 46.26
C VAL A 413 28.53 -10.69 46.66
N ASP A 414 28.35 -9.42 46.32
CA ASP A 414 29.23 -8.32 46.71
C ASP A 414 28.36 -7.08 46.98
N PRO A 415 28.04 -6.77 48.24
CA PRO A 415 27.20 -5.61 48.57
C PRO A 415 27.91 -4.27 48.31
N THR A 416 29.20 -4.28 47.98
CA THR A 416 30.01 -3.06 47.79
C THR A 416 30.05 -2.60 46.34
N ARG A 417 29.55 -3.40 45.38
CA ARG A 417 29.62 -3.10 43.95
C ARG A 417 28.26 -3.29 43.26
N PRO A 418 27.92 -2.43 42.29
CA PRO A 418 26.75 -2.68 41.45
C PRO A 418 26.97 -3.95 40.61
N TYR A 419 25.94 -4.77 40.51
CA TYR A 419 25.99 -5.97 39.69
C TYR A 419 25.92 -5.63 38.20
N ALA A 420 26.79 -6.24 37.41
CA ALA A 420 26.76 -6.15 35.95
C ALA A 420 25.73 -7.13 35.36
N GLY A 421 25.12 -6.76 34.25
CA GLY A 421 24.28 -7.65 33.45
C GLY A 421 25.06 -8.81 32.83
N ARG A 422 24.35 -9.90 32.57
CA ARG A 422 24.84 -11.06 31.81
C ARG A 422 23.99 -11.24 30.56
N TRP A 423 24.67 -11.31 29.42
CA TRP A 423 24.10 -11.32 28.08
C TRP A 423 24.42 -12.66 27.42
N GLY A 424 23.45 -13.57 27.40
CA GLY A 424 23.60 -14.92 26.89
C GLY A 424 23.11 -14.99 25.44
N THR A 425 24.01 -15.24 24.49
CA THR A 425 23.67 -15.32 23.06
C THR A 425 23.79 -16.75 22.55
N VAL A 426 22.84 -17.18 21.74
CA VAL A 426 22.93 -18.41 20.93
C VAL A 426 22.69 -18.09 19.47
N GLN A 427 23.39 -18.83 18.61
CA GLN A 427 23.16 -18.81 17.17
C GLN A 427 22.51 -20.12 16.76
N THR A 428 21.49 -20.04 15.92
CA THR A 428 20.80 -21.20 15.37
C THR A 428 20.84 -21.15 13.85
N THR A 429 21.48 -22.13 13.24
CA THR A 429 21.47 -22.33 11.79
C THR A 429 20.47 -23.42 11.42
N TRP A 430 19.68 -23.21 10.36
CA TRP A 430 18.74 -24.15 9.79
C TRP A 430 19.24 -24.67 8.44
N ASN A 431 19.26 -25.99 8.28
CA ASN A 431 19.76 -26.70 7.10
C ASN A 431 18.69 -27.56 6.40
N GLY A 432 17.42 -27.31 6.69
CA GLY A 432 16.30 -28.02 6.07
C GLY A 432 16.09 -27.62 4.60
N THR A 433 15.04 -28.19 4.01
CA THR A 433 14.55 -27.82 2.68
C THR A 433 13.09 -27.39 2.75
N GLY A 434 12.65 -26.56 1.80
CA GLY A 434 11.32 -25.96 1.83
C GLY A 434 11.24 -24.82 2.85
N LYS A 435 10.26 -24.87 3.75
CA LYS A 435 10.06 -23.88 4.80
C LYS A 435 9.70 -24.53 6.13
N GLU A 436 10.19 -23.97 7.22
CA GLU A 436 9.90 -24.42 8.59
C GLU A 436 9.59 -23.19 9.47
N THR A 437 8.52 -23.26 10.26
CA THR A 437 8.23 -22.28 11.32
C THR A 437 8.67 -22.89 12.63
N ILE A 438 9.55 -22.18 13.34
CA ILE A 438 10.29 -22.72 14.47
C ILE A 438 9.73 -22.11 15.76
N ASP A 439 9.14 -22.97 16.61
CA ASP A 439 8.68 -22.55 17.92
C ASP A 439 9.86 -22.51 18.90
N LEU A 440 9.99 -21.40 19.62
CA LEU A 440 11.03 -21.12 20.59
C LEU A 440 10.46 -21.19 22.01
N GLY A 441 11.28 -21.59 22.97
CA GLY A 441 10.92 -21.59 24.40
C GLY A 441 12.01 -20.91 25.22
N TRP A 442 11.58 -20.14 26.23
CA TRP A 442 12.50 -19.40 27.09
C TRP A 442 12.28 -19.76 28.54
N SER A 443 13.22 -20.49 29.13
CA SER A 443 13.23 -20.73 30.57
C SER A 443 14.62 -20.65 31.17
N VAL A 444 14.68 -20.35 32.46
CA VAL A 444 15.92 -20.23 33.22
C VAL A 444 15.89 -21.18 34.39
N THR A 445 17.02 -21.85 34.62
CA THR A 445 17.28 -22.59 35.85
C THR A 445 18.27 -21.80 36.69
N ALA A 446 17.89 -21.47 37.91
CA ALA A 446 18.73 -20.78 38.88
C ALA A 446 19.28 -21.74 39.95
N ARG A 447 20.45 -21.39 40.47
CA ARG A 447 21.14 -22.02 41.60
C ARG A 447 21.73 -20.93 42.49
N VAL A 448 21.93 -21.26 43.76
CA VAL A 448 22.60 -20.39 44.73
C VAL A 448 23.86 -21.07 45.25
N ASP A 449 24.90 -20.31 45.56
CA ASP A 449 26.18 -20.89 46.02
C ASP A 449 26.08 -21.45 47.45
N ALA A 450 25.09 -20.98 48.24
CA ALA A 450 24.75 -21.50 49.57
C ALA A 450 24.20 -22.95 49.57
N SER A 451 23.96 -23.55 48.40
CA SER A 451 23.49 -24.93 48.26
C SER A 451 24.07 -25.60 47.01
N THR A 452 24.49 -26.86 47.14
CA THR A 452 25.04 -27.63 46.02
C THR A 452 23.98 -28.23 45.09
N THR A 453 22.72 -28.38 45.53
CA THR A 453 21.67 -29.13 44.78
C THR A 453 20.35 -28.38 44.60
N ALA A 454 20.01 -27.39 45.44
CA ALA A 454 18.81 -26.58 45.28
C ALA A 454 18.79 -25.84 43.92
N ILE A 455 17.65 -25.94 43.24
CA ILE A 455 17.41 -25.28 41.95
C ILE A 455 16.06 -24.57 41.96
N ALA A 456 15.91 -23.53 41.15
CA ALA A 456 14.62 -22.96 40.80
C ALA A 456 14.47 -22.86 39.28
N TYR A 457 13.24 -22.90 38.79
CA TYR A 457 12.92 -22.88 37.37
C TYR A 457 11.88 -21.80 37.06
N ALA A 458 12.17 -20.96 36.08
CA ALA A 458 11.27 -19.92 35.58
C ALA A 458 11.02 -20.09 34.08
N ASP A 459 9.76 -20.00 33.67
CA ASP A 459 9.33 -20.07 32.28
C ASP A 459 8.75 -18.71 31.84
N PHE A 460 9.37 -18.12 30.82
CA PHE A 460 9.03 -16.82 30.24
C PHE A 460 8.13 -16.94 29.00
N GLY A 461 7.67 -18.15 28.71
CA GLY A 461 6.81 -18.48 27.59
C GLY A 461 7.55 -18.93 26.35
N SER A 462 6.85 -18.80 25.24
CA SER A 462 7.29 -19.28 23.93
C SER A 462 7.20 -18.19 22.87
N SER A 463 7.58 -18.54 21.64
CA SER A 463 7.39 -17.70 20.46
C SER A 463 5.93 -17.37 20.12
N GLY A 464 4.96 -17.87 20.88
CA GLY A 464 3.53 -17.58 20.76
C GLY A 464 2.69 -18.85 20.80
N ILE A 465 1.40 -18.71 21.08
CA ILE A 465 0.47 -19.85 21.05
C ILE A 465 0.30 -20.40 19.63
N GLU A 466 -0.13 -21.66 19.55
CA GLU A 466 -0.52 -22.29 18.30
C GLU A 466 -1.54 -21.43 17.54
N GLY A 467 -1.27 -21.17 16.25
CA GLY A 467 -2.09 -20.31 15.39
C GLY A 467 -1.69 -18.83 15.35
N VAL A 468 -0.92 -18.31 16.32
CA VAL A 468 -0.42 -16.92 16.30
C VAL A 468 1.07 -16.87 15.98
N ARG A 469 1.90 -17.55 16.79
CA ARG A 469 3.35 -17.71 16.58
C ARG A 469 4.08 -16.40 16.21
N GLU A 470 3.79 -15.31 16.91
CA GLU A 470 4.25 -13.97 16.52
C GLU A 470 5.76 -13.80 16.51
N LEU A 471 6.48 -14.56 17.33
CA LEU A 471 7.93 -14.50 17.49
C LEU A 471 8.65 -15.72 16.89
N ALA A 472 7.91 -16.61 16.23
CA ALA A 472 8.49 -17.81 15.64
C ALA A 472 9.24 -17.44 14.35
N PRO A 473 10.56 -17.68 14.27
CA PRO A 473 11.28 -17.51 13.01
C PRO A 473 10.73 -18.50 11.98
N ARG A 474 10.47 -18.01 10.78
CA ARG A 474 10.29 -18.86 9.60
C ARG A 474 11.58 -18.88 8.82
N CYS A 475 12.18 -20.05 8.66
CA CYS A 475 13.33 -20.27 7.80
C CYS A 475 12.90 -21.02 6.53
N ASP A 476 13.52 -20.70 5.40
CA ASP A 476 13.24 -21.37 4.13
C ASP A 476 14.45 -21.35 3.18
N ASP A 477 14.38 -22.12 2.10
CA ASP A 477 15.32 -22.11 0.95
C ASP A 477 14.61 -21.79 -0.39
N ILE A 478 13.39 -21.27 -0.34
CA ILE A 478 12.46 -21.19 -1.47
C ILE A 478 12.68 -19.92 -2.31
N VAL A 479 13.06 -18.80 -1.67
CA VAL A 479 13.13 -17.50 -2.34
C VAL A 479 14.21 -17.50 -3.43
N LYS A 480 13.76 -17.46 -4.70
CA LYS A 480 14.63 -17.52 -5.87
C LYS A 480 15.67 -16.40 -5.87
N GLY A 481 16.91 -16.76 -6.20
CA GLY A 481 18.02 -15.80 -6.28
C GLY A 481 18.53 -15.30 -4.93
N SER A 482 18.05 -15.86 -3.82
CA SER A 482 18.55 -15.60 -2.47
C SER A 482 19.05 -16.88 -1.83
N ALA A 483 20.11 -16.80 -1.05
CA ALA A 483 20.52 -17.88 -0.15
C ALA A 483 19.38 -18.17 0.87
N PRO A 484 19.40 -19.35 1.52
CA PRO A 484 18.53 -19.64 2.65
C PRO A 484 18.57 -18.54 3.72
N GLY A 485 17.48 -18.38 4.46
CA GLY A 485 17.34 -17.29 5.42
C GLY A 485 16.10 -17.43 6.28
N CYS A 486 16.01 -16.60 7.32
CA CYS A 486 14.91 -16.59 8.27
C CYS A 486 14.31 -15.18 8.42
N VAL A 487 13.02 -15.11 8.73
CA VAL A 487 12.29 -13.86 9.04
C VAL A 487 11.26 -14.10 10.14
N LEU A 488 10.84 -13.03 10.81
CA LEU A 488 9.66 -13.03 11.70
C LEU A 488 8.40 -12.78 10.85
N SER A 489 7.79 -13.86 10.36
CA SER A 489 6.73 -13.78 9.34
C SER A 489 5.42 -13.14 9.81
N TYR A 490 5.23 -13.02 11.13
CA TYR A 490 4.08 -12.34 11.71
C TYR A 490 4.07 -10.84 11.38
N PHE A 491 5.24 -10.21 11.30
CA PHE A 491 5.38 -8.80 10.95
C PHE A 491 4.84 -8.51 9.55
N LYS A 492 3.92 -7.55 9.44
CA LYS A 492 3.30 -7.10 8.19
C LYS A 492 4.09 -5.93 7.62
N THR A 493 4.65 -6.12 6.43
CA THR A 493 5.50 -5.12 5.77
C THR A 493 4.66 -4.03 5.09
N ASN A 494 5.28 -2.89 4.83
CA ASN A 494 4.70 -1.79 4.08
C ASN A 494 5.49 -1.55 2.81
N TRP A 495 4.84 -1.64 1.65
CA TRP A 495 5.37 -1.15 0.39
C TRP A 495 4.89 0.28 0.17
N THR A 496 5.83 1.22 0.20
CA THR A 496 5.53 2.63 -0.05
C THR A 496 5.75 2.96 -1.51
N VAL A 497 4.68 3.18 -2.26
CA VAL A 497 4.81 3.60 -3.66
C VAL A 497 5.35 5.02 -3.70
N ASP A 498 6.41 5.26 -4.47
CA ASP A 498 6.95 6.60 -4.69
C ASP A 498 5.96 7.45 -5.50
N SER A 499 5.04 8.11 -4.81
CA SER A 499 4.01 8.94 -5.41
C SER A 499 4.54 10.26 -5.99
N ASN A 500 5.77 10.65 -5.67
CA ASN A 500 6.45 11.74 -6.35
C ASN A 500 6.78 11.32 -7.78
N ARG A 501 7.31 10.10 -7.97
CA ARG A 501 7.75 9.59 -9.28
C ARG A 501 6.65 8.88 -10.07
N TYR A 502 5.68 8.27 -9.39
CA TYR A 502 4.60 7.48 -9.99
C TYR A 502 3.19 7.95 -9.59
N PRO A 503 2.89 9.27 -9.67
CA PRO A 503 1.65 9.83 -9.15
C PRO A 503 0.36 9.26 -9.78
N ALA A 504 0.40 8.83 -11.05
CA ALA A 504 -0.75 8.24 -11.74
C ALA A 504 -1.10 6.85 -11.20
N ALA A 505 -0.09 5.99 -11.04
CA ALA A 505 -0.26 4.66 -10.46
C ALA A 505 -0.73 4.78 -9.01
N SER A 506 -0.09 5.66 -8.21
CA SER A 506 -0.50 5.90 -6.83
C SER A 506 -1.93 6.46 -6.71
N ALA A 507 -2.34 7.37 -7.59
CA ALA A 507 -3.71 7.91 -7.62
C ALA A 507 -4.73 6.80 -7.90
N TYR A 508 -4.44 5.92 -8.86
CA TYR A 508 -5.26 4.77 -9.19
C TYR A 508 -5.36 3.80 -8.01
N TYR A 509 -4.23 3.40 -7.41
CA TYR A 509 -4.22 2.49 -6.26
C TYR A 509 -4.98 3.07 -5.07
N TRP A 510 -4.85 4.39 -4.82
CA TRP A 510 -5.56 5.04 -3.73
C TRP A 510 -7.06 4.98 -3.95
N TYR A 511 -7.51 5.33 -5.17
CA TYR A 511 -8.93 5.28 -5.51
C TYR A 511 -9.49 3.86 -5.29
N MET A 512 -8.77 2.83 -5.77
CA MET A 512 -9.21 1.44 -5.61
C MET A 512 -9.23 1.01 -4.14
N GLN A 513 -8.24 1.39 -3.32
CA GLN A 513 -8.28 1.17 -1.87
C GLN A 513 -9.50 1.82 -1.19
N GLN A 514 -10.00 2.96 -1.70
CA GLN A 514 -11.18 3.61 -1.14
C GLN A 514 -12.49 2.93 -1.54
N VAL A 515 -12.60 2.43 -2.78
CA VAL A 515 -13.88 2.01 -3.37
C VAL A 515 -14.08 0.51 -3.46
N MET A 516 -13.02 -0.30 -3.40
CA MET A 516 -13.18 -1.75 -3.39
C MET A 516 -13.76 -2.23 -2.06
N PRO A 517 -14.69 -3.20 -2.06
CA PRO A 517 -15.32 -3.68 -0.83
C PRO A 517 -14.37 -4.25 0.23
N ASP A 518 -13.24 -4.82 -0.20
CA ASP A 518 -12.24 -5.44 0.68
C ASP A 518 -11.09 -4.50 1.06
N HIS A 519 -11.04 -3.29 0.47
CA HIS A 519 -10.01 -2.28 0.73
C HIS A 519 -8.56 -2.81 0.62
N ALA A 520 -8.32 -3.76 -0.29
CA ALA A 520 -7.06 -4.50 -0.40
C ALA A 520 -5.80 -3.62 -0.26
N GLY A 521 -4.92 -4.00 0.66
CA GLY A 521 -3.63 -3.33 0.89
C GLY A 521 -3.70 -2.01 1.65
N SER A 522 -4.87 -1.56 2.11
CA SER A 522 -5.02 -0.31 2.82
C SER A 522 -4.77 -0.43 4.33
N LYS A 523 -3.82 0.37 4.83
CA LYS A 523 -3.61 0.55 6.28
C LYS A 523 -4.84 1.10 7.00
N ARG A 524 -5.61 1.98 6.34
CA ARG A 524 -6.75 2.66 6.96
C ARG A 524 -7.84 1.69 7.39
N TRP A 525 -8.03 0.63 6.61
CA TRP A 525 -9.02 -0.42 6.89
C TRP A 525 -8.40 -1.69 7.46
N ASP A 526 -7.11 -1.65 7.82
CA ASP A 526 -6.36 -2.82 8.30
C ASP A 526 -6.51 -4.04 7.36
N SER A 527 -6.50 -3.78 6.05
CA SER A 527 -6.70 -4.81 5.03
C SER A 527 -5.39 -5.04 4.27
N LEU A 528 -4.86 -6.26 4.38
CA LEU A 528 -3.61 -6.65 3.76
C LEU A 528 -3.82 -7.06 2.30
N MET A 529 -2.77 -6.92 1.50
CA MET A 529 -2.57 -7.78 0.34
C MET A 529 -1.69 -8.96 0.73
N HIS A 530 -1.92 -10.12 0.12
CA HIS A 530 -1.12 -11.31 0.34
C HIS A 530 -0.33 -11.66 -0.92
N TYR A 531 0.98 -11.80 -0.78
CA TYR A 531 1.87 -12.10 -1.90
C TYR A 531 1.53 -13.45 -2.53
N LEU A 532 1.43 -13.47 -3.86
CA LEU A 532 1.38 -14.69 -4.65
C LEU A 532 2.82 -15.21 -4.83
N GLY A 533 3.20 -16.11 -3.92
CA GLY A 533 4.57 -16.59 -3.82
C GLY A 533 4.88 -17.79 -4.72
N PRO A 534 6.17 -18.09 -4.93
CA PRO A 534 6.60 -19.22 -5.75
C PRO A 534 6.21 -20.59 -5.18
N ASP A 535 5.95 -20.66 -3.86
CA ASP A 535 5.48 -21.84 -3.15
C ASP A 535 3.94 -21.97 -3.11
N THR A 536 3.22 -21.20 -3.93
CA THR A 536 1.77 -21.35 -4.03
C THR A 536 1.39 -22.76 -4.49
N PRO A 537 0.40 -23.40 -3.86
CA PRO A 537 -0.07 -24.73 -4.28
C PRO A 537 -0.98 -24.67 -5.51
N VAL A 538 -1.43 -23.47 -5.92
CA VAL A 538 -2.36 -23.31 -7.05
C VAL A 538 -1.66 -23.59 -8.37
N LYS A 539 -2.28 -24.42 -9.20
CA LYS A 539 -1.80 -24.77 -10.55
C LYS A 539 -2.70 -24.15 -11.62
N ASN A 540 -2.12 -23.82 -12.76
CA ASN A 540 -2.87 -23.48 -13.96
C ASN A 540 -3.31 -24.75 -14.72
N SER A 541 -4.03 -24.57 -15.83
CA SER A 541 -4.53 -25.68 -16.67
C SER A 541 -3.44 -26.57 -17.26
N ALA A 542 -2.20 -26.08 -17.36
CA ALA A 542 -1.04 -26.85 -17.80
C ALA A 542 -0.33 -27.59 -16.65
N GLY A 543 -0.87 -27.55 -15.43
CA GLY A 543 -0.28 -28.19 -14.25
C GLY A 543 0.92 -27.45 -13.63
N THR A 544 1.32 -26.30 -14.19
CA THR A 544 2.40 -25.45 -13.66
C THR A 544 1.87 -24.50 -12.56
N THR A 545 2.75 -24.05 -11.67
CA THR A 545 2.40 -23.10 -10.59
C THR A 545 1.78 -21.83 -11.15
N TRP A 546 0.70 -21.35 -10.54
CA TRP A 546 0.03 -20.11 -10.91
C TRP A 546 0.95 -18.91 -10.66
N THR A 547 1.00 -17.98 -11.61
CA THR A 547 1.88 -16.80 -11.58
C THR A 547 1.09 -15.51 -11.78
N SER A 548 1.73 -14.38 -11.51
CA SER A 548 1.17 -13.06 -11.81
C SER A 548 0.81 -12.89 -13.29
N SER A 549 1.55 -13.52 -14.22
CA SER A 549 1.20 -13.52 -15.65
C SER A 549 -0.14 -14.20 -15.91
N ASN A 550 -0.48 -15.25 -15.16
CA ASN A 550 -1.77 -15.92 -15.29
C ASN A 550 -2.91 -15.02 -14.81
N SER A 551 -2.77 -14.40 -13.64
CA SER A 551 -3.74 -13.42 -13.12
C SER A 551 -3.91 -12.24 -14.09
N ARG A 552 -2.80 -11.66 -14.54
CA ARG A 552 -2.79 -10.52 -15.47
C ARG A 552 -3.44 -10.85 -16.81
N ASN A 553 -3.34 -12.10 -17.28
CA ASN A 553 -4.01 -12.51 -18.52
C ASN A 553 -5.55 -12.46 -18.41
N VAL A 554 -6.11 -12.71 -17.22
CA VAL A 554 -7.57 -12.62 -17.00
C VAL A 554 -8.04 -11.16 -17.02
N ILE A 555 -7.26 -10.24 -16.43
CA ILE A 555 -7.68 -8.84 -16.27
C ILE A 555 -7.24 -7.93 -17.41
N CYS A 556 -5.99 -8.06 -17.84
CA CYS A 556 -5.34 -7.22 -18.83
C CYS A 556 -4.94 -7.96 -20.12
N GLY A 557 -5.09 -9.29 -20.16
CA GLY A 557 -4.66 -10.09 -21.32
C GLY A 557 -5.59 -9.97 -22.53
N PRO A 558 -5.21 -10.57 -23.68
CA PRO A 558 -5.99 -10.52 -24.91
C PRO A 558 -7.42 -11.04 -24.74
N SER A 559 -7.61 -12.04 -23.87
CA SER A 559 -8.93 -12.62 -23.55
C SER A 559 -9.83 -11.71 -22.71
N SER A 560 -9.33 -10.57 -22.22
CA SER A 560 -10.06 -9.65 -21.35
C SER A 560 -10.82 -8.53 -22.08
N ALA A 561 -10.79 -8.55 -23.43
CA ALA A 561 -11.35 -7.51 -24.30
C ALA A 561 -10.91 -6.08 -23.91
N TRP A 562 -9.72 -5.94 -23.32
CA TRP A 562 -9.20 -4.62 -22.99
C TRP A 562 -8.88 -3.85 -24.27
N SER A 563 -9.38 -2.63 -24.35
CA SER A 563 -9.12 -1.73 -25.48
C SER A 563 -8.64 -0.39 -24.95
N LEU A 564 -7.63 0.15 -25.60
CA LEU A 564 -6.99 1.35 -25.11
C LEU A 564 -7.94 2.56 -25.19
N HIS A 565 -7.98 3.36 -24.12
CA HIS A 565 -8.72 4.62 -24.12
C HIS A 565 -7.92 5.71 -24.84
N PRO A 566 -8.54 6.51 -25.74
CA PRO A 566 -7.92 7.71 -26.26
C PRO A 566 -7.53 8.65 -25.12
N ALA A 567 -6.26 9.01 -24.98
CA ALA A 567 -5.79 9.92 -23.94
C ALA A 567 -5.06 11.11 -24.58
N ASP A 568 -4.95 12.21 -23.85
CA ASP A 568 -4.16 13.35 -24.29
C ASP A 568 -2.70 12.91 -24.51
N ALA A 569 -2.06 13.43 -25.55
CA ALA A 569 -0.70 13.02 -25.94
C ALA A 569 0.31 13.22 -24.79
N SER A 570 0.06 14.17 -23.89
CA SER A 570 0.90 14.41 -22.70
C SER A 570 0.89 13.27 -21.68
N VAL A 571 -0.05 12.33 -21.74
CA VAL A 571 -0.04 11.10 -20.92
C VAL A 571 1.05 10.12 -21.39
N GLY A 572 1.41 10.18 -22.68
CA GLY A 572 2.39 9.29 -23.29
C GLY A 572 1.82 7.89 -23.58
N SER A 573 2.71 6.90 -23.70
CA SER A 573 2.30 5.51 -23.85
C SER A 573 1.62 5.02 -22.57
N VAL A 574 0.64 4.13 -22.72
CA VAL A 574 -0.23 3.68 -21.64
C VAL A 574 -0.39 2.17 -21.70
N ASP A 575 -0.36 1.56 -20.52
CA ASP A 575 -0.53 0.13 -20.31
C ASP A 575 -1.76 -0.13 -19.45
N CYS A 576 -2.22 -1.39 -19.47
CA CYS A 576 -3.20 -1.90 -18.53
C CYS A 576 -2.54 -2.13 -17.16
N ASP A 577 -2.93 -1.31 -16.18
CA ASP A 577 -2.65 -1.47 -14.76
C ASP A 577 -3.85 -2.16 -14.07
N GLU A 578 -3.58 -3.05 -13.11
CA GLU A 578 -4.57 -3.90 -12.43
C GLU A 578 -4.46 -3.69 -10.92
N PHE A 579 -5.62 -3.64 -10.25
CA PHE A 579 -5.69 -3.62 -8.79
C PHE A 579 -6.77 -4.57 -8.27
N ALA A 580 -6.55 -5.36 -7.22
CA ALA A 580 -5.27 -5.59 -6.56
C ALA A 580 -4.24 -6.23 -7.51
N MET A 581 -2.96 -6.02 -7.23
CA MET A 581 -1.87 -6.36 -8.17
C MET A 581 -1.89 -7.85 -8.52
N ALA A 582 -1.58 -8.18 -9.78
CA ALA A 582 -1.60 -9.55 -10.29
C ALA A 582 -0.72 -10.55 -9.50
N SER A 583 0.30 -10.05 -8.79
CA SER A 583 1.18 -10.80 -7.88
C SER A 583 0.63 -10.96 -6.46
N THR A 584 -0.69 -10.88 -6.28
CA THR A 584 -1.35 -11.00 -4.98
C THR A 584 -2.53 -11.96 -5.03
N HIS A 585 -2.95 -12.47 -3.88
CA HIS A 585 -4.15 -13.31 -3.76
C HIS A 585 -5.42 -12.51 -3.93
N GLU A 586 -5.38 -11.19 -3.74
CA GLU A 586 -6.51 -10.28 -3.91
C GLU A 586 -6.73 -9.89 -5.37
N SER A 587 -5.83 -10.26 -6.29
CA SER A 587 -6.04 -10.03 -7.73
C SER A 587 -7.35 -10.66 -8.18
N GLY A 588 -8.11 -9.94 -9.01
CA GLY A 588 -9.33 -10.48 -9.61
C GLY A 588 -9.08 -11.65 -10.56
N GLY A 589 -7.84 -11.83 -11.03
CA GLY A 589 -7.44 -12.96 -11.87
C GLY A 589 -7.01 -14.20 -11.10
N TYR A 590 -6.79 -14.13 -9.78
CA TYR A 590 -6.32 -15.29 -9.02
C TYR A 590 -7.48 -16.26 -8.71
N PRO A 591 -7.38 -17.56 -9.04
CA PRO A 591 -8.52 -18.50 -8.97
C PRO A 591 -9.10 -18.74 -7.58
N LYS A 592 -8.35 -18.46 -6.51
CA LYS A 592 -8.81 -18.59 -5.13
C LYS A 592 -9.07 -17.24 -4.46
N SER A 593 -9.06 -16.16 -5.24
CA SER A 593 -9.28 -14.80 -4.77
C SER A 593 -10.72 -14.61 -4.29
N TYR A 594 -10.89 -13.88 -3.19
CA TYR A 594 -12.19 -13.31 -2.82
C TYR A 594 -12.72 -12.35 -3.91
N ASN A 595 -11.81 -11.79 -4.71
CA ASN A 595 -12.09 -10.82 -5.75
C ASN A 595 -12.20 -11.43 -7.15
N LEU A 596 -12.21 -12.77 -7.27
CA LEU A 596 -12.20 -13.47 -8.54
C LEU A 596 -13.28 -12.95 -9.50
N VAL A 597 -12.87 -12.64 -10.73
CA VAL A 597 -13.75 -12.30 -11.85
C VAL A 597 -13.46 -13.20 -13.03
N THR A 598 -14.47 -13.42 -13.88
CA THR A 598 -14.31 -14.19 -15.11
C THR A 598 -13.53 -13.45 -16.21
N SER A 599 -13.46 -12.12 -16.11
CA SER A 599 -12.80 -11.25 -17.08
C SER A 599 -12.59 -9.86 -16.48
N GLY A 600 -11.51 -9.18 -16.90
CA GLY A 600 -11.26 -7.78 -16.55
C GLY A 600 -12.36 -6.79 -16.93
N THR A 601 -13.31 -7.16 -17.79
CA THR A 601 -14.53 -6.36 -18.08
C THR A 601 -15.44 -6.17 -16.86
N LYS A 602 -15.28 -6.97 -15.81
CA LYS A 602 -16.02 -6.85 -14.53
C LYS A 602 -15.34 -5.93 -13.52
N CYS A 603 -14.11 -5.49 -13.80
CA CYS A 603 -13.39 -4.55 -12.95
C CYS A 603 -13.90 -3.12 -13.16
N ALA A 604 -13.61 -2.23 -12.20
CA ALA A 604 -13.74 -0.79 -12.40
C ALA A 604 -12.87 -0.37 -13.60
N GLN A 605 -13.47 0.33 -14.57
CA GLN A 605 -12.78 0.74 -15.80
C GLN A 605 -12.38 2.20 -15.71
N LEU A 606 -11.07 2.45 -15.69
CA LEU A 606 -10.50 3.78 -15.45
C LEU A 606 -9.43 4.13 -16.48
N TYR A 607 -9.11 5.41 -16.58
CA TYR A 607 -7.95 5.87 -17.36
C TYR A 607 -7.41 7.20 -16.85
N THR A 608 -6.17 7.49 -17.20
CA THR A 608 -5.53 8.79 -16.97
C THR A 608 -5.76 9.73 -18.14
N ASP A 609 -6.08 10.99 -17.85
CA ASP A 609 -6.10 12.06 -18.87
C ASP A 609 -5.61 13.40 -18.33
N LYS A 610 -5.30 14.33 -19.25
CA LYS A 610 -4.84 15.67 -18.95
C LYS A 610 -5.98 16.57 -18.46
N MET A 611 -5.72 17.34 -17.40
CA MET A 611 -6.67 18.36 -16.95
C MET A 611 -6.70 19.56 -17.92
N GLY A 612 -7.89 20.06 -18.23
CA GLY A 612 -8.12 21.24 -19.07
C GLY A 612 -8.15 22.57 -18.33
N ASP A 613 -7.94 22.56 -17.02
CA ASP A 613 -8.00 23.74 -16.14
C ASP A 613 -6.77 24.67 -16.25
N GLY A 614 -5.96 24.50 -17.31
CA GLY A 614 -4.71 25.24 -17.53
C GLY A 614 -3.54 24.75 -16.68
N SER A 615 -3.74 23.79 -15.78
CA SER A 615 -2.67 23.26 -14.94
C SER A 615 -1.85 22.16 -15.62
N ALA A 616 -0.67 21.89 -15.06
CA ALA A 616 0.15 20.76 -15.48
C ALA A 616 -0.40 19.39 -15.02
N ASN A 617 -1.54 19.35 -14.34
CA ASN A 617 -2.05 18.15 -13.69
C ASN A 617 -2.80 17.22 -14.65
N PHE A 618 -3.02 16.01 -14.15
CA PHE A 618 -3.77 14.91 -14.75
C PHE A 618 -4.85 14.45 -13.77
N GLY A 619 -5.74 13.58 -14.24
CA GLY A 619 -6.73 12.94 -13.37
C GLY A 619 -7.05 11.50 -13.75
N ILE A 620 -7.59 10.76 -12.78
CA ILE A 620 -8.20 9.44 -12.99
C ILE A 620 -9.69 9.61 -13.29
N LEU A 621 -10.14 9.11 -14.44
CA LEU A 621 -11.51 9.22 -14.94
C LEU A 621 -12.11 7.85 -15.24
N ALA A 622 -13.43 7.79 -15.40
CA ALA A 622 -14.15 6.57 -15.77
C ALA A 622 -14.09 6.32 -17.29
N ASP A 623 -13.69 5.12 -17.70
CA ASP A 623 -13.85 4.67 -19.08
C ASP A 623 -15.30 4.20 -19.33
N THR A 624 -16.11 5.12 -19.82
CA THR A 624 -17.53 4.89 -20.06
C THR A 624 -17.84 4.15 -21.35
N ARG A 625 -16.84 3.78 -22.15
CA ARG A 625 -17.04 2.95 -23.36
C ARG A 625 -17.31 1.50 -22.97
N THR A 626 -16.77 1.06 -21.83
CA THR A 626 -16.98 -0.28 -21.28
C THR A 626 -17.93 -0.26 -20.08
N ALA A 627 -17.78 0.69 -19.16
CA ALA A 627 -18.67 0.86 -18.01
C ALA A 627 -19.53 2.11 -18.18
N THR A 628 -20.68 2.00 -18.85
CA THR A 628 -21.50 3.15 -19.26
C THR A 628 -21.75 4.20 -18.17
N ASN A 629 -21.94 3.76 -16.92
CA ASN A 629 -22.19 4.61 -15.77
C ASN A 629 -20.94 4.96 -14.95
N GLY A 630 -19.76 4.54 -15.38
CA GLY A 630 -18.53 4.50 -14.60
C GLY A 630 -18.60 3.51 -13.43
N PRO A 631 -17.55 3.44 -12.60
CA PRO A 631 -17.50 2.52 -11.48
C PRO A 631 -18.70 2.63 -10.53
N SER A 632 -19.29 1.51 -10.14
CA SER A 632 -20.39 1.43 -9.16
C SER A 632 -19.90 1.43 -7.71
N GLY A 633 -18.62 1.16 -7.47
CA GLY A 633 -18.06 0.98 -6.12
C GLY A 633 -18.36 -0.40 -5.54
N THR A 634 -18.75 -1.35 -6.39
CA THR A 634 -19.01 -2.74 -6.02
C THR A 634 -18.10 -3.71 -6.78
N GLU A 635 -17.29 -3.18 -7.70
CA GLU A 635 -16.29 -3.94 -8.42
C GLU A 635 -15.22 -4.47 -7.47
N ARG A 636 -14.86 -5.73 -7.65
CA ARG A 636 -13.87 -6.43 -6.82
C ARG A 636 -12.45 -6.28 -7.36
N CYS A 637 -12.29 -5.60 -8.47
CA CYS A 637 -10.99 -5.31 -9.08
C CYS A 637 -11.08 -3.99 -9.84
N GLY A 638 -9.93 -3.41 -10.13
CA GLY A 638 -9.74 -2.26 -10.98
C GLY A 638 -8.91 -2.63 -12.21
N ARG A 639 -9.16 -1.90 -13.28
CA ARG A 639 -8.33 -1.89 -14.48
C ARG A 639 -8.24 -0.47 -15.01
N ALA A 640 -7.02 0.04 -15.15
CA ALA A 640 -6.79 1.42 -15.58
C ALA A 640 -5.79 1.52 -16.74
N ALA A 641 -6.04 2.42 -17.69
CA ALA A 641 -5.01 2.87 -18.63
C ALA A 641 -4.12 3.91 -17.93
N ILE A 642 -2.93 3.48 -17.52
CA ILE A 642 -1.93 4.28 -16.80
C ILE A 642 -0.67 4.39 -17.65
N SER A 643 0.06 5.50 -17.54
CA SER A 643 1.34 5.70 -18.24
C SER A 643 2.25 4.48 -18.08
N SER A 644 2.76 3.92 -19.18
CA SER A 644 3.55 2.68 -19.17
C SER A 644 4.75 2.78 -18.22
N ALA A 645 5.43 3.93 -18.22
CA ALA A 645 6.58 4.17 -17.35
C ALA A 645 6.19 4.10 -15.85
N GLN A 646 5.01 4.59 -15.47
CA GLN A 646 4.57 4.57 -14.08
C GLN A 646 4.02 3.19 -13.70
N ASN A 647 3.19 2.58 -14.55
CA ASN A 647 2.65 1.23 -14.34
C ASN A 647 3.77 0.19 -14.14
N GLN A 648 4.79 0.21 -14.99
CA GLN A 648 5.86 -0.78 -14.95
C GLN A 648 6.83 -0.59 -13.78
N GLN A 649 6.95 0.63 -13.24
CA GLN A 649 7.99 0.97 -12.25
C GLN A 649 7.44 1.17 -10.83
N ALA A 650 6.14 1.42 -10.64
CA ALA A 650 5.56 1.65 -9.32
C ALA A 650 5.73 0.47 -8.34
N PHE A 651 5.92 -0.75 -8.87
CA PHE A 651 6.13 -1.99 -8.10
C PHE A 651 7.40 -2.76 -8.52
N SER A 652 8.22 -2.24 -9.43
CA SER A 652 9.40 -2.96 -9.94
C SER A 652 10.44 -3.26 -8.87
N GLY A 653 10.50 -2.44 -7.82
CA GLY A 653 11.42 -2.59 -6.68
C GLY A 653 10.87 -3.40 -5.50
N PHE A 654 9.73 -4.07 -5.63
CA PHE A 654 9.11 -4.81 -4.52
C PHE A 654 10.08 -5.89 -3.97
N PRO A 655 10.54 -5.80 -2.71
CA PRO A 655 11.78 -6.43 -2.27
C PRO A 655 11.57 -7.84 -1.73
N VAL A 656 11.05 -8.75 -2.57
CA VAL A 656 10.78 -10.16 -2.19
C VAL A 656 11.98 -10.82 -1.52
N PRO A 657 13.24 -10.71 -2.01
CA PRO A 657 14.39 -11.30 -1.34
C PRO A 657 14.69 -10.73 0.04
N THR A 658 14.64 -9.40 0.18
CA THR A 658 15.00 -8.73 1.45
C THR A 658 13.96 -8.97 2.54
N TRP A 659 12.68 -8.99 2.20
CA TRP A 659 11.60 -9.31 3.13
C TRP A 659 11.32 -10.81 3.26
N ARG A 660 11.98 -11.60 2.39
CA ARG A 660 11.83 -13.04 2.25
C ARG A 660 10.36 -13.46 2.16
N MET A 661 9.62 -12.81 1.25
CA MET A 661 8.17 -13.02 1.10
C MET A 661 7.88 -14.38 0.45
N LEU A 662 6.99 -15.15 1.07
CA LEU A 662 6.44 -16.41 0.55
C LEU A 662 4.94 -16.28 0.28
N ASP A 663 4.36 -17.32 -0.33
CA ASP A 663 2.94 -17.35 -0.64
C ASP A 663 2.09 -17.14 0.63
N GLY A 664 1.16 -16.18 0.55
CA GLY A 664 0.30 -15.81 1.67
C GLY A 664 0.93 -14.83 2.67
N ASP A 665 2.17 -14.36 2.47
CA ASP A 665 2.71 -13.30 3.32
C ASP A 665 2.00 -11.96 3.06
N GLY A 666 1.48 -11.36 4.13
CA GLY A 666 0.71 -10.12 4.07
C GLY A 666 1.57 -8.84 4.09
N PHE A 667 1.19 -7.85 3.29
CA PHE A 667 1.78 -6.52 3.25
C PHE A 667 0.73 -5.43 2.99
N PHE A 668 1.02 -4.20 3.42
CA PHE A 668 0.25 -3.01 3.06
C PHE A 668 0.89 -2.26 1.88
N VAL A 669 0.08 -1.49 1.18
CA VAL A 669 0.50 -0.54 0.15
C VAL A 669 0.18 0.87 0.63
N THR A 670 1.20 1.67 0.92
CA THR A 670 1.07 3.06 1.35
C THR A 670 1.25 4.01 0.18
N LEU A 671 0.47 5.10 0.19
CA LEU A 671 0.33 6.00 -0.95
C LEU A 671 0.49 7.46 -0.47
N PRO A 672 1.72 7.86 -0.09
CA PRO A 672 1.98 9.20 0.41
C PRO A 672 1.42 10.28 -0.51
N GLY A 673 0.93 11.38 0.05
CA GLY A 673 0.33 12.47 -0.71
C GLY A 673 -1.15 12.29 -1.02
N PHE A 674 -1.72 11.09 -0.85
CA PHE A 674 -3.17 10.83 -0.92
C PHE A 674 -3.81 10.48 0.43
N GLU A 675 -3.01 10.11 1.44
CA GLU A 675 -3.50 9.67 2.76
C GLU A 675 -4.29 10.74 3.53
N HIS A 676 -4.14 12.02 3.16
CA HIS A 676 -4.92 13.12 3.73
C HIS A 676 -6.39 13.15 3.25
N CYS A 677 -6.73 12.41 2.18
CA CYS A 677 -8.07 12.38 1.63
C CYS A 677 -8.96 11.40 2.40
N ALA A 678 -10.13 11.87 2.84
CA ALA A 678 -11.01 11.11 3.72
C ALA A 678 -11.96 10.14 2.98
N SER A 679 -12.24 10.34 1.69
CA SER A 679 -13.03 9.41 0.87
C SER A 679 -12.92 9.72 -0.63
N ALA A 680 -13.37 8.79 -1.48
CA ALA A 680 -13.48 8.97 -2.93
C ALA A 680 -14.79 9.66 -3.39
N ALA A 681 -15.62 10.17 -2.48
CA ALA A 681 -16.87 10.86 -2.82
C ALA A 681 -16.64 12.25 -3.45
N THR A 682 -15.47 12.82 -3.20
CA THR A 682 -14.97 14.08 -3.77
C THR A 682 -13.62 13.84 -4.44
N THR A 683 -13.23 14.72 -5.36
CA THR A 683 -11.93 14.61 -6.02
C THR A 683 -10.80 14.74 -5.00
N CYS A 684 -10.03 13.68 -4.80
CA CYS A 684 -8.80 13.75 -4.03
C CYS A 684 -7.70 14.41 -4.87
N THR A 685 -7.01 15.42 -4.33
CA THR A 685 -5.90 16.06 -5.03
C THR A 685 -4.60 15.73 -4.31
N TRP A 686 -3.64 15.18 -5.04
CA TRP A 686 -2.32 14.86 -4.51
C TRP A 686 -1.67 16.06 -3.82
N ARG A 687 -1.05 15.81 -2.67
CA ARG A 687 -0.19 16.78 -1.98
C ARG A 687 1.26 16.32 -2.05
N LYS A 688 2.15 17.28 -2.30
CA LYS A 688 3.59 17.02 -2.34
C LYS A 688 4.08 16.41 -1.04
N VAL A 689 4.88 15.36 -1.18
CA VAL A 689 5.50 14.63 -0.07
C VAL A 689 6.97 15.01 -0.07
N SER A 690 7.42 15.56 1.05
CA SER A 690 8.80 15.98 1.29
C SER A 690 9.70 14.83 1.68
#